data_AF-A0A3D1HWE7-F1
#
_entry.id   AF-A0A3D1HWE7-F1
#
_cell.length_a   1.000
_cell.length_b   1.000
_cell.length_c   1.000
_cell.angle_alpha   90.00
_cell.angle_beta   90.00
_cell.angle_gamma   90.00
#
_symmetry.space_group_name_H-M   'P 1'
#
loop_
_entity.id
_entity.type
_entity.pdbx_description
1 polymer ?
#
loop_
_entity_poly.entity_id
_entity_poly.type
_entity_poly.pdbx_seq_one_letter_code
_entity_poly.pdbx_strand_id
1 'polypeptide(L)'
;MKKFIIIVLCIALLFVGVDAAYYRLGVYIDLNPSKEVKTFVKTKENKILLNSGKGYNEFEIKGVNLGSGEPGEWSTDFSIDKETYKRWFKYIKEMGANTIRVYTIQNDTFYNAFYEYNYQNPDPLYMIHGVWVNDYVQNSHRDAYDKDFYTTFSRDSITMIDVIHGKKKLSLGRVASAGHGTYRKDVSEWVIGYILGVEWDDITVAYTDETYKNMTEYTSFKGEYLYTAENASVFETLLCKLGNHLIDYETKRYKTQKLIAFSNWPTTDPFKYPETVKNLYMKCAYVDVEHIKTTDKLLTGQFASYHVYPYYPDYLNWTDDWSFSGITDKTQFYDGEELNTYRAYLNMLTSHHTIPVVISEFGVSTGRGMAHRDLNTNRNQGNMSEKDQGQALIRCYKDIMAAGCAGSCVFSWQDEWFKRTWNTMYAVNLTRNPYWSDYQTNEQYFGLLSFDPGKEKSICYVDGDISEWAGEKPVVQSDDMSVSIRYDERFMYFLIYKKNLDFENDKIFIPIDTTPKSGSNYCENFGLKFDKAADFVLVVNGKDNSRLMVQERYEVLRSTYSQNLKGFDTYLVDNVPDKNSSKFVNIDMILEIFNVTEEQRHSNLFNFGEPSFETGKLRYGNANPDSADFDSLADFAQSGDYIEVKLPWQLLNFSDPSKMEILDDYYSGNYGIKFININKMNIGIMTESSNRCHLSSFELKGWGNKVTYHERLKNSYYLLQSYWNKEVSP
;
A
#
# COMPACT_ATOMS: atom_id res chain seq x y z
N MET A 1 58.65 10.97 -23.95
CA MET A 1 57.73 10.02 -23.29
C MET A 1 57.28 10.45 -21.89
N LYS A 2 58.16 10.65 -20.89
CA LYS A 2 57.74 11.06 -19.52
C LYS A 2 56.90 12.35 -19.47
N LYS A 3 57.32 13.42 -20.16
CA LYS A 3 56.56 14.69 -20.24
C LYS A 3 55.18 14.52 -20.88
N PHE A 4 55.08 13.69 -21.92
CA PHE A 4 53.81 13.39 -22.59
C PHE A 4 52.85 12.64 -21.65
N ILE A 5 53.34 11.60 -20.95
CA ILE A 5 52.55 10.84 -19.98
C ILE A 5 52.06 11.76 -18.85
N ILE A 6 52.91 12.65 -18.33
CA ILE A 6 52.52 13.62 -17.30
C ILE A 6 51.40 14.55 -17.80
N ILE A 7 51.53 15.11 -19.02
CA ILE A 7 50.50 15.98 -19.59
C ILE A 7 49.18 15.21 -19.77
N VAL A 8 49.22 13.99 -20.32
CA VAL A 8 48.02 13.15 -20.49
C VAL A 8 47.38 12.84 -19.14
N LEU A 9 48.17 12.51 -18.11
CA LEU A 9 47.67 12.28 -16.75
C LEU A 9 47.04 13.54 -16.14
N CYS A 10 47.66 14.71 -16.30
CA CYS A 10 47.10 15.97 -15.81
C CYS A 10 45.76 16.29 -16.48
N ILE A 11 45.64 16.07 -17.80
CA ILE A 11 44.39 16.27 -18.54
C ILE A 11 43.33 15.27 -18.07
N ALA A 12 43.69 13.99 -17.89
CA ALA A 12 42.77 12.97 -17.40
C ALA A 12 42.28 13.28 -15.98
N LEU A 13 43.17 13.69 -15.07
CA LEU A 13 42.82 14.10 -13.71
C LEU A 13 41.94 15.36 -13.70
N LEU A 14 42.21 16.33 -14.57
CA LEU A 14 41.37 17.51 -14.71
C LEU A 14 39.97 17.13 -15.20
N PHE A 15 39.87 16.25 -16.19
CA PHE A 15 38.57 15.76 -16.69
C PHE A 15 37.78 15.02 -15.60
N VAL A 16 38.43 14.13 -14.86
CA VAL A 16 37.82 13.42 -13.73
C VAL A 16 37.39 14.40 -12.63
N GLY A 17 38.23 15.39 -12.33
CA GLY A 17 37.94 16.45 -11.36
C GLY A 17 36.72 17.29 -11.76
N VAL A 18 36.64 17.69 -13.03
CA VAL A 18 35.49 18.45 -13.58
C VAL A 18 34.23 17.58 -13.61
N ASP A 19 34.30 16.32 -14.03
CA ASP A 19 33.16 15.40 -14.01
C ASP A 19 32.63 15.18 -12.59
N ALA A 20 33.53 14.98 -11.62
CA ALA A 20 33.16 14.82 -10.21
C ALA A 20 32.56 16.12 -9.63
N ALA A 21 33.18 17.26 -9.88
CA ALA A 21 32.68 18.56 -9.42
C ALA A 21 31.27 18.82 -9.97
N TYR A 22 31.07 18.61 -11.26
CA TYR A 22 29.80 18.89 -11.92
C TYR A 22 28.71 17.88 -11.59
N TYR A 23 28.97 16.57 -11.76
CA TYR A 23 27.93 15.54 -11.66
C TYR A 23 27.77 14.92 -10.27
N ARG A 24 28.77 15.01 -9.38
CA ARG A 24 28.68 14.44 -8.02
C ARG A 24 28.54 15.49 -6.94
N LEU A 25 29.19 16.64 -7.11
CA LEU A 25 29.15 17.75 -6.14
C LEU A 25 28.16 18.85 -6.53
N GLY A 26 27.63 18.84 -7.77
CA GLY A 26 26.66 19.84 -8.24
C GLY A 26 27.28 21.22 -8.48
N VAL A 27 28.60 21.31 -8.63
CA VAL A 27 29.29 22.58 -8.94
C VAL A 27 28.97 22.97 -10.38
N TYR A 28 28.43 24.16 -10.58
CA TYR A 28 28.15 24.70 -11.91
C TYR A 28 28.51 26.18 -12.00
N ILE A 29 28.73 26.66 -13.23
CA ILE A 29 28.89 28.07 -13.57
C ILE A 29 27.75 28.42 -14.51
N ASP A 30 26.95 29.42 -14.15
CA ASP A 30 25.90 29.94 -15.03
C ASP A 30 26.52 30.84 -16.10
N LEU A 31 26.66 30.29 -17.31
CA LEU A 31 27.18 31.01 -18.46
C LEU A 31 26.11 31.88 -19.14
N ASN A 32 24.83 31.74 -18.79
CA ASN A 32 23.71 32.45 -19.42
C ASN A 32 22.74 33.01 -18.36
N PRO A 33 23.19 33.92 -17.47
CA PRO A 33 22.37 34.43 -16.38
C PRO A 33 21.11 35.18 -16.85
N SER A 34 21.17 35.79 -18.03
CA SER A 34 20.05 36.54 -18.63
C SER A 34 19.09 35.68 -19.45
N LYS A 35 19.31 34.36 -19.54
CA LYS A 35 18.39 33.47 -20.26
C LYS A 35 17.03 33.46 -19.57
N GLU A 36 15.98 33.68 -20.36
CA GLU A 36 14.60 33.67 -19.90
C GLU A 36 14.23 32.34 -19.24
N VAL A 37 13.54 32.42 -18.10
CA VAL A 37 13.03 31.26 -17.37
C VAL A 37 11.78 30.76 -18.08
N LYS A 38 11.75 29.47 -18.39
CA LYS A 38 10.63 28.83 -19.10
C LYS A 38 9.77 27.98 -18.18
N THR A 39 8.49 27.89 -18.52
CA THR A 39 7.59 26.85 -18.01
C THR A 39 6.62 26.44 -19.10
N PHE A 40 6.13 25.21 -19.02
CA PHE A 40 5.06 24.67 -19.86
C PHE A 40 3.84 24.26 -19.03
N VAL A 41 3.87 24.49 -17.72
CA VAL A 41 2.81 24.13 -16.77
C VAL A 41 2.63 25.26 -15.76
N LYS A 42 1.39 25.60 -15.44
CA LYS A 42 1.09 26.63 -14.45
C LYS A 42 -0.29 26.44 -13.84
N THR A 43 -0.57 27.14 -12.75
CA THR A 43 -1.91 27.23 -12.20
C THR A 43 -2.58 28.52 -12.62
N LYS A 44 -3.91 28.50 -12.67
CA LYS A 44 -4.75 29.68 -12.77
C LYS A 44 -6.02 29.40 -11.97
N GLU A 45 -6.26 30.20 -10.94
CA GLU A 45 -7.35 29.93 -9.98
C GLU A 45 -7.20 28.50 -9.44
N ASN A 46 -8.27 27.70 -9.47
CA ASN A 46 -8.28 26.31 -9.02
C ASN A 46 -7.91 25.29 -10.12
N LYS A 47 -7.36 25.75 -11.27
CA LYS A 47 -7.04 24.88 -12.41
C LYS A 47 -5.54 24.75 -12.67
N ILE A 48 -5.16 23.59 -13.20
CA ILE A 48 -3.83 23.36 -13.76
C ILE A 48 -3.90 23.53 -15.28
N LEU A 49 -2.95 24.25 -15.86
CA LEU A 49 -2.84 24.51 -17.28
C LEU A 49 -1.52 23.95 -17.81
N LEU A 50 -1.58 23.26 -18.95
CA LEU A 50 -0.44 22.67 -19.63
C LEU A 50 -0.33 23.19 -21.07
N ASN A 51 0.89 23.46 -21.52
CA ASN A 51 1.20 23.87 -22.88
C ASN A 51 1.97 22.77 -23.62
N SER A 52 1.27 22.02 -24.48
CA SER A 52 1.83 20.98 -25.36
C SER A 52 2.30 21.52 -26.72
N GLY A 53 2.59 22.82 -26.82
CA GLY A 53 3.00 23.50 -28.06
C GLY A 53 1.86 24.18 -28.82
N LYS A 54 0.60 24.05 -28.36
CA LYS A 54 -0.59 24.70 -28.93
C LYS A 54 -1.16 25.81 -28.02
N GLY A 55 -0.39 26.27 -27.04
CA GLY A 55 -0.86 27.19 -26.00
C GLY A 55 -1.33 26.44 -24.75
N TYR A 56 -1.63 27.20 -23.69
CA TYR A 56 -2.07 26.67 -22.41
C TYR A 56 -3.52 26.22 -22.48
N ASN A 57 -3.78 24.96 -22.13
CA ASN A 57 -5.11 24.38 -21.99
C ASN A 57 -5.25 23.78 -20.59
N GLU A 58 -6.48 23.65 -20.11
CA GLU A 58 -6.78 22.95 -18.87
C GLU A 58 -6.25 21.51 -18.93
N PHE A 59 -5.57 21.10 -17.87
CA PHE A 59 -4.94 19.81 -17.75
C PHE A 59 -5.39 19.17 -16.45
N GLU A 60 -6.28 18.20 -16.61
CA GLU A 60 -6.68 17.31 -15.54
C GLU A 60 -5.60 16.24 -15.35
N ILE A 61 -5.13 16.06 -14.13
CA ILE A 61 -4.20 14.97 -13.81
C ILE A 61 -5.01 13.67 -13.72
N LYS A 62 -4.82 12.77 -14.70
CA LYS A 62 -5.29 11.38 -14.66
C LYS A 62 -4.08 10.49 -14.39
N GLY A 63 -3.76 10.33 -13.11
CA GLY A 63 -2.50 9.78 -12.66
C GLY A 63 -2.58 8.35 -12.14
N VAL A 64 -1.40 7.71 -12.07
CA VAL A 64 -1.19 6.48 -11.30
C VAL A 64 0.13 6.55 -10.54
N ASN A 65 0.13 6.07 -9.29
CA ASN A 65 1.32 5.97 -8.46
C ASN A 65 2.13 4.74 -8.85
N LEU A 66 3.43 4.92 -9.06
CA LEU A 66 4.34 3.87 -9.48
C LEU A 66 5.39 3.61 -8.39
N GLY A 67 5.32 2.42 -7.80
CA GLY A 67 6.30 1.92 -6.83
C GLY A 67 7.55 1.36 -7.50
N SER A 68 8.50 0.90 -6.69
CA SER A 68 9.77 0.28 -7.15
C SER A 68 9.86 -1.22 -6.86
N GLY A 69 8.84 -1.82 -6.24
CA GLY A 69 8.83 -3.23 -5.89
C GLY A 69 8.47 -4.16 -7.04
N GLU A 70 9.13 -5.32 -7.03
CA GLU A 70 8.73 -6.54 -7.74
C GLU A 70 8.99 -7.76 -6.83
N PRO A 71 8.37 -8.91 -7.08
CA PRO A 71 8.53 -10.09 -6.22
C PRO A 71 9.98 -10.55 -6.08
N GLY A 72 10.37 -10.92 -4.87
CA GLY A 72 11.71 -11.41 -4.53
C GLY A 72 12.74 -10.32 -4.19
N GLU A 73 12.40 -9.05 -4.37
CA GLU A 73 13.32 -7.92 -4.23
C GLU A 73 12.75 -6.86 -3.27
N TRP A 74 13.61 -6.11 -2.58
CA TRP A 74 13.17 -4.99 -1.76
C TRP A 74 12.94 -3.75 -2.62
N SER A 75 12.06 -2.84 -2.19
CA SER A 75 11.85 -1.56 -2.88
C SER A 75 13.12 -0.71 -3.04
N THR A 76 14.09 -0.90 -2.15
CA THR A 76 15.39 -0.22 -2.16
C THR A 76 16.40 -0.83 -3.13
N ASP A 77 16.10 -2.00 -3.72
CA ASP A 77 16.99 -2.68 -4.68
C ASP A 77 16.83 -2.08 -6.09
N PHE A 78 15.64 -1.52 -6.39
CA PHE A 78 15.30 -0.94 -7.69
C PHE A 78 15.63 -1.86 -8.86
N SER A 79 15.23 -3.13 -8.74
CA SER A 79 15.62 -4.24 -9.61
C SER A 79 14.89 -4.26 -10.96
N ILE A 80 13.74 -3.59 -11.06
CA ILE A 80 12.91 -3.54 -12.27
C ILE A 80 13.73 -3.07 -13.48
N ASP A 81 13.69 -3.87 -14.55
CA ASP A 81 14.44 -3.60 -15.77
C ASP A 81 13.78 -2.56 -16.70
N LYS A 82 14.56 -2.09 -17.68
CA LYS A 82 14.16 -1.04 -18.63
C LYS A 82 12.96 -1.43 -19.50
N GLU A 83 12.90 -2.68 -19.97
CA GLU A 83 11.83 -3.14 -20.87
C GLU A 83 10.53 -3.37 -20.10
N THR A 84 10.61 -3.79 -18.84
CA THR A 84 9.49 -3.84 -17.92
C THR A 84 8.92 -2.45 -17.66
N TYR A 85 9.74 -1.45 -17.36
CA TYR A 85 9.25 -0.06 -17.26
C TYR A 85 8.59 0.44 -18.54
N LYS A 86 9.20 0.22 -19.72
CA LYS A 86 8.61 0.65 -21.01
C LYS A 86 7.27 -0.05 -21.29
N ARG A 87 7.16 -1.35 -20.97
CA ARG A 87 5.90 -2.11 -21.06
C ARG A 87 4.85 -1.50 -20.13
N TRP A 88 5.21 -1.20 -18.89
CA TRP A 88 4.31 -0.57 -17.93
C TRP A 88 3.88 0.83 -18.37
N PHE A 89 4.78 1.70 -18.86
CA PHE A 89 4.40 3.03 -19.37
C PHE A 89 3.42 2.95 -20.52
N LYS A 90 3.58 1.95 -21.40
CA LYS A 90 2.63 1.67 -22.47
C LYS A 90 1.25 1.32 -21.90
N TYR A 91 1.17 0.34 -21.00
CA TYR A 91 -0.12 -0.04 -20.40
C TYR A 91 -0.76 1.12 -19.63
N ILE A 92 0.01 1.91 -18.88
CA ILE A 92 -0.47 3.09 -18.17
C ILE A 92 -1.11 4.10 -19.14
N LYS A 93 -0.47 4.38 -20.29
CA LYS A 93 -1.06 5.25 -21.32
C LYS A 93 -2.28 4.61 -21.99
N GLU A 94 -2.25 3.31 -22.28
CA GLU A 94 -3.39 2.59 -22.89
C GLU A 94 -4.62 2.53 -21.95
N MET A 95 -4.41 2.59 -20.64
CA MET A 95 -5.47 2.75 -19.64
C MET A 95 -6.14 4.14 -19.68
N GLY A 96 -5.52 5.13 -20.32
CA GLY A 96 -6.01 6.51 -20.36
C GLY A 96 -5.41 7.42 -19.30
N ALA A 97 -4.42 6.97 -18.53
CA ALA A 97 -3.66 7.86 -17.65
C ALA A 97 -2.75 8.78 -18.48
N ASN A 98 -2.52 9.99 -17.99
CA ASN A 98 -1.61 10.97 -18.60
C ASN A 98 -0.39 11.30 -17.72
N THR A 99 -0.38 10.85 -16.46
CA THR A 99 0.67 11.15 -15.50
C THR A 99 1.05 9.91 -14.69
N ILE A 100 2.35 9.75 -14.42
CA ILE A 100 2.83 8.88 -13.34
C ILE A 100 3.33 9.73 -12.16
N ARG A 101 3.10 9.26 -10.94
CA ARG A 101 3.74 9.80 -9.74
C ARG A 101 4.73 8.78 -9.19
N VAL A 102 5.95 9.23 -8.92
CA VAL A 102 6.99 8.45 -8.24
C VAL A 102 7.36 9.13 -6.93
N TYR A 103 7.70 8.33 -5.92
CA TYR A 103 7.88 8.80 -4.53
C TYR A 103 9.26 9.33 -4.19
N THR A 104 10.26 8.82 -4.90
CA THR A 104 11.67 9.07 -4.65
C THR A 104 12.45 8.99 -5.96
N ILE A 105 13.74 9.28 -5.88
CA ILE A 105 14.68 9.09 -6.99
C ILE A 105 14.76 7.59 -7.29
N GLN A 106 14.37 7.21 -8.51
CA GLN A 106 14.45 5.83 -9.00
C GLN A 106 15.86 5.49 -9.50
N ASN A 107 16.14 4.23 -9.85
CA ASN A 107 17.38 3.85 -10.53
C ASN A 107 17.49 4.54 -11.90
N ASP A 108 18.71 4.76 -12.42
CA ASP A 108 18.91 5.39 -13.73
C ASP A 108 18.22 4.64 -14.88
N THR A 109 18.00 3.34 -14.73
CA THR A 109 17.21 2.46 -15.61
C THR A 109 15.80 3.01 -15.85
N PHE A 110 15.12 3.48 -14.79
CA PHE A 110 13.79 4.10 -14.89
C PHE A 110 13.80 5.36 -15.76
N TYR A 111 14.75 6.28 -15.50
CA TYR A 111 14.83 7.54 -16.25
C TYR A 111 15.25 7.33 -17.70
N ASN A 112 16.09 6.32 -17.96
CA ASN A 112 16.41 5.90 -19.31
C ASN A 112 15.18 5.34 -20.05
N ALA A 113 14.41 4.47 -19.40
CA ALA A 113 13.15 3.96 -19.93
C ALA A 113 12.15 5.08 -20.23
N PHE A 114 11.96 6.01 -19.28
CA PHE A 114 11.00 7.11 -19.39
C PHE A 114 11.39 8.08 -20.52
N TYR A 115 12.68 8.42 -20.63
CA TYR A 115 13.19 9.19 -21.76
C TYR A 115 12.95 8.47 -23.09
N GLU A 116 13.31 7.19 -23.20
CA GLU A 116 13.13 6.42 -24.43
C GLU A 116 11.65 6.28 -24.83
N TYR A 117 10.75 6.17 -23.85
CA TYR A 117 9.30 6.08 -24.09
C TYR A 117 8.69 7.40 -24.59
N ASN A 118 9.13 8.54 -24.05
CA ASN A 118 8.59 9.85 -24.39
C ASN A 118 9.30 10.54 -25.56
N TYR A 119 10.55 10.20 -25.85
CA TYR A 119 11.31 10.83 -26.91
C TYR A 119 10.60 10.65 -28.26
N GLN A 120 10.24 11.77 -28.90
CA GLN A 120 9.48 11.81 -30.17
C GLN A 120 8.06 11.22 -30.10
N ASN A 121 7.55 10.95 -28.88
CA ASN A 121 6.16 10.54 -28.70
C ASN A 121 5.26 11.79 -28.72
N PRO A 122 4.30 11.90 -29.68
CA PRO A 122 3.40 13.04 -29.75
C PRO A 122 2.38 13.10 -28.60
N ASP A 123 2.19 12.00 -27.87
CA ASP A 123 1.34 11.89 -26.69
C ASP A 123 2.16 11.35 -25.50
N PRO A 124 3.04 12.19 -24.90
CA PRO A 124 3.93 11.75 -23.85
C PRO A 124 3.17 11.39 -22.56
N LEU A 125 3.85 10.63 -21.71
CA LEU A 125 3.47 10.42 -20.32
C LEU A 125 4.17 11.47 -19.45
N TYR A 126 3.42 12.20 -18.64
CA TYR A 126 3.97 13.19 -17.71
C TYR A 126 4.37 12.58 -16.38
N MET A 127 5.20 13.27 -15.60
CA MET A 127 5.66 12.83 -14.29
C MET A 127 5.45 13.91 -13.23
N ILE A 128 4.90 13.49 -12.08
CA ILE A 128 5.03 14.21 -10.80
C ILE A 128 6.11 13.49 -10.00
N HIS A 129 7.13 14.22 -9.56
CA HIS A 129 8.25 13.64 -8.83
C HIS A 129 8.19 13.98 -7.34
N GLY A 130 8.18 12.95 -6.51
CA GLY A 130 8.18 13.04 -5.05
C GLY A 130 9.59 13.12 -4.46
N VAL A 131 9.73 13.84 -3.35
CA VAL A 131 10.94 13.80 -2.54
C VAL A 131 10.60 13.18 -1.19
N TRP A 132 10.90 11.89 -1.05
CA TRP A 132 10.68 11.11 0.16
C TRP A 132 11.54 11.60 1.33
N VAL A 133 10.96 11.59 2.52
CA VAL A 133 11.68 11.83 3.77
C VAL A 133 11.71 10.51 4.54
N ASN A 134 12.87 10.15 5.07
CA ASN A 134 13.07 8.86 5.74
C ASN A 134 12.12 8.68 6.95
N ASP A 135 11.37 7.58 6.95
CA ASP A 135 10.32 7.29 7.94
C ASP A 135 10.88 7.21 9.36
N TYR A 136 12.09 6.66 9.53
CA TYR A 136 12.71 6.60 10.84
C TYR A 136 13.02 8.00 11.37
N VAL A 137 13.41 8.94 10.51
CA VAL A 137 13.68 10.32 10.95
C VAL A 137 12.39 10.99 11.41
N GLN A 138 11.28 10.80 10.70
CA GLN A 138 9.97 11.34 11.11
C GLN A 138 9.35 10.62 12.31
N ASN A 139 9.64 9.34 12.54
CA ASN A 139 9.07 8.59 13.67
C ASN A 139 10.06 8.50 14.85
N SER A 140 10.85 9.54 15.08
CA SER A 140 11.89 9.57 16.12
C SER A 140 11.75 10.76 17.07
N HIS A 141 12.66 10.86 18.03
CA HIS A 141 12.72 11.96 18.99
C HIS A 141 13.18 13.31 18.38
N ARG A 142 13.25 13.41 17.04
CA ARG A 142 13.83 14.54 16.31
C ARG A 142 12.70 15.46 15.82
N ASP A 143 12.90 16.76 15.92
CA ASP A 143 12.05 17.74 15.23
C ASP A 143 12.47 17.90 13.76
N ALA A 144 11.64 18.60 12.97
CA ALA A 144 11.85 18.74 11.54
C ALA A 144 13.04 19.63 11.15
N TYR A 145 13.54 20.51 12.06
CA TYR A 145 14.73 21.33 11.82
C TYR A 145 16.04 20.61 12.16
N ASP A 146 16.00 19.39 12.70
CA ASP A 146 17.20 18.55 12.88
C ASP A 146 17.95 18.39 11.55
N LYS A 147 19.29 18.34 11.61
CA LYS A 147 20.14 18.27 10.42
C LYS A 147 19.85 17.01 9.59
N ASP A 148 19.58 15.89 10.25
CA ASP A 148 19.28 14.64 9.57
C ASP A 148 17.91 14.68 8.88
N PHE A 149 17.02 15.59 9.30
CA PHE A 149 15.74 15.88 8.63
C PHE A 149 15.93 16.98 7.59
N TYR A 150 15.98 18.25 7.99
CA TYR A 150 15.89 19.41 7.09
C TYR A 150 17.05 19.48 6.09
N THR A 151 18.29 19.27 6.54
CA THR A 151 19.46 19.38 5.65
C THR A 151 19.50 18.24 4.64
N THR A 152 19.18 17.01 5.09
CA THR A 152 19.01 15.85 4.21
C THR A 152 17.92 16.09 3.19
N PHE A 153 16.73 16.49 3.63
CA PHE A 153 15.57 16.72 2.77
C PHE A 153 15.82 17.81 1.73
N SER A 154 16.46 18.92 2.14
CA SER A 154 16.90 19.98 1.23
C SER A 154 17.92 19.50 0.20
N ARG A 155 18.96 18.76 0.63
CA ARG A 155 19.96 18.19 -0.27
C ARG A 155 19.35 17.20 -1.26
N ASP A 156 18.42 16.37 -0.81
CA ASP A 156 17.80 15.33 -1.61
C ASP A 156 16.83 15.95 -2.63
N SER A 157 16.15 17.04 -2.25
CA SER A 157 15.37 17.90 -3.17
C SER A 157 16.23 18.46 -4.31
N ILE A 158 17.39 19.04 -4.00
CA ILE A 158 18.33 19.53 -5.02
C ILE A 158 18.90 18.40 -5.88
N THR A 159 19.14 17.24 -5.27
CA THR A 159 19.64 16.06 -5.97
C THR A 159 18.62 15.52 -6.96
N MET A 160 17.34 15.50 -6.61
CA MET A 160 16.25 15.13 -7.50
C MET A 160 16.18 16.04 -8.73
N ILE A 161 16.30 17.37 -8.54
CA ILE A 161 16.36 18.32 -9.66
C ILE A 161 17.52 17.97 -10.61
N ASP A 162 18.72 17.79 -10.08
CA ASP A 162 19.87 17.40 -10.93
C ASP A 162 19.67 16.04 -11.64
N VAL A 163 18.92 15.12 -11.05
CA VAL A 163 18.59 13.81 -11.64
C VAL A 163 17.66 13.99 -12.84
N ILE A 164 16.54 14.69 -12.69
CA ILE A 164 15.56 14.84 -13.77
C ILE A 164 16.12 15.63 -14.97
N HIS A 165 17.09 16.53 -14.73
CA HIS A 165 17.80 17.29 -15.75
C HIS A 165 18.98 16.52 -16.38
N GLY A 166 19.18 15.25 -15.99
CA GLY A 166 20.25 14.40 -16.51
C GLY A 166 21.66 14.87 -16.14
N LYS A 167 21.81 15.56 -15.01
CA LYS A 167 23.08 16.15 -14.52
C LYS A 167 23.53 15.59 -13.17
N LYS A 168 23.26 14.32 -12.88
CA LYS A 168 23.69 13.68 -11.62
C LYS A 168 24.37 12.33 -11.80
N LYS A 169 25.34 12.02 -10.93
CA LYS A 169 25.84 10.66 -10.66
C LYS A 169 25.70 10.37 -9.17
N LEU A 170 24.98 9.29 -8.83
CA LEU A 170 24.78 8.83 -7.46
C LEU A 170 25.48 7.49 -7.25
N SER A 171 26.28 7.41 -6.19
CA SER A 171 26.84 6.15 -5.72
C SER A 171 25.83 5.46 -4.80
N LEU A 172 25.85 4.14 -4.79
CA LEU A 172 25.03 3.32 -3.89
C LEU A 172 25.17 3.76 -2.42
N GLY A 173 24.05 3.82 -1.70
CA GLY A 173 24.00 4.15 -0.27
C GLY A 173 24.21 5.63 0.09
N ARG A 174 24.38 6.53 -0.89
CA ARG A 174 24.59 7.97 -0.62
C ARG A 174 23.31 8.70 -0.17
N VAL A 175 22.16 8.19 -0.58
CA VAL A 175 20.82 8.67 -0.22
C VAL A 175 20.03 7.43 0.19
N ALA A 176 19.58 7.38 1.45
CA ALA A 176 19.13 6.14 2.10
C ALA A 176 17.91 5.48 1.42
N SER A 177 17.08 6.27 0.74
CA SER A 177 15.83 5.82 0.11
C SER A 177 15.77 6.15 -1.38
N ALA A 178 16.91 6.17 -2.08
CA ALA A 178 16.98 6.53 -3.49
C ALA A 178 17.83 5.55 -4.31
N GLY A 179 17.50 5.46 -5.59
CA GLY A 179 18.26 4.74 -6.59
C GLY A 179 19.67 5.30 -6.79
N HIS A 180 20.53 4.47 -7.35
CA HIS A 180 21.90 4.83 -7.72
C HIS A 180 22.06 4.77 -9.24
N GLY A 181 23.15 5.37 -9.75
CA GLY A 181 23.44 5.33 -11.18
C GLY A 181 23.95 6.64 -11.76
N THR A 182 23.98 6.69 -13.09
CA THR A 182 24.46 7.82 -13.89
C THR A 182 23.30 8.40 -14.71
N TYR A 183 22.69 9.45 -14.15
CA TYR A 183 21.56 10.15 -14.76
C TYR A 183 22.09 11.12 -15.81
N ARG A 184 21.84 10.79 -17.09
CA ARG A 184 22.33 11.53 -18.27
C ARG A 184 21.23 11.93 -19.23
N LYS A 185 20.01 11.41 -19.03
CA LYS A 185 18.84 11.75 -19.82
C LYS A 185 18.09 12.87 -19.11
N ASP A 186 17.83 13.93 -19.85
CA ASP A 186 16.99 15.03 -19.38
C ASP A 186 15.53 14.65 -19.63
N VAL A 187 14.80 14.39 -18.56
CA VAL A 187 13.36 14.08 -18.58
C VAL A 187 12.52 15.27 -18.10
N SER A 188 13.15 16.40 -17.76
CA SER A 188 12.49 17.57 -17.16
C SER A 188 11.44 18.23 -18.07
N GLU A 189 11.47 17.93 -19.37
CA GLU A 189 10.46 18.37 -20.34
C GLU A 189 9.09 17.69 -20.13
N TRP A 190 9.04 16.57 -19.41
CA TRP A 190 7.81 15.85 -19.07
C TRP A 190 7.50 15.84 -17.57
N VAL A 191 8.30 16.53 -16.75
CA VAL A 191 8.04 16.71 -15.33
C VAL A 191 7.12 17.91 -15.13
N ILE A 192 5.91 17.69 -14.64
CA ILE A 192 4.89 18.75 -14.46
C ILE A 192 4.93 19.37 -13.07
N GLY A 193 5.48 18.68 -12.07
CA GLY A 193 5.57 19.21 -10.72
C GLY A 193 6.27 18.31 -9.72
N TYR A 194 6.43 18.84 -8.53
CA TYR A 194 7.05 18.19 -7.39
C TYR A 194 6.09 18.12 -6.22
N ILE A 195 6.08 16.98 -5.52
CA ILE A 195 5.44 16.85 -4.21
C ILE A 195 6.53 16.62 -3.18
N LEU A 196 6.72 17.57 -2.27
CA LEU A 196 7.73 17.50 -1.23
C LEU A 196 7.16 16.84 0.01
N GLY A 197 7.82 15.77 0.47
CA GLY A 197 7.44 15.07 1.69
C GLY A 197 6.65 13.80 1.46
N VAL A 198 6.15 13.26 2.56
CA VAL A 198 5.31 12.06 2.66
C VAL A 198 4.13 12.38 3.59
N GLU A 199 3.35 11.38 3.99
CA GLU A 199 2.41 11.49 5.09
C GLU A 199 3.13 11.96 6.37
N TRP A 200 2.92 13.21 6.78
CA TRP A 200 3.59 13.78 7.94
C TRP A 200 3.11 13.12 9.24
N ASP A 201 4.06 12.72 10.08
CA ASP A 201 3.80 12.32 11.46
C ASP A 201 3.32 13.54 12.28
N ASP A 202 2.16 13.42 12.91
CA ASP A 202 1.53 14.52 13.67
C ASP A 202 2.35 14.93 14.89
N ILE A 203 2.95 13.98 15.60
CA ILE A 203 3.81 14.27 16.74
C ILE A 203 5.02 15.09 16.32
N THR A 204 5.66 14.77 15.20
CA THR A 204 6.79 15.53 14.66
C THR A 204 6.40 16.94 14.27
N VAL A 205 5.26 17.13 13.62
CA VAL A 205 4.75 18.48 13.28
C VAL A 205 4.48 19.27 14.56
N ALA A 206 3.69 18.74 15.49
CA ALA A 206 3.33 19.42 16.73
C ALA A 206 4.56 19.72 17.60
N TYR A 207 5.50 18.79 17.71
CA TYR A 207 6.73 18.96 18.46
C TYR A 207 7.63 20.04 17.84
N THR A 208 7.75 20.07 16.51
CA THR A 208 8.49 21.12 15.80
C THR A 208 7.86 22.49 16.05
N ASP A 209 6.54 22.58 15.90
CA ASP A 209 5.81 23.83 16.09
C ASP A 209 5.98 24.38 17.50
N GLU A 210 5.82 23.53 18.52
CA GLU A 210 5.95 23.93 19.91
C GLU A 210 7.40 24.29 20.30
N THR A 211 8.40 23.61 19.74
CA THR A 211 9.82 23.83 20.06
C THR A 211 10.30 25.22 19.66
N TYR A 212 9.88 25.73 18.50
CA TYR A 212 10.41 26.97 17.93
C TYR A 212 9.42 28.15 17.88
N LYS A 213 8.19 28.01 18.38
CA LYS A 213 7.13 29.04 18.27
C LYS A 213 7.50 30.45 18.76
N ASN A 214 8.46 30.57 19.67
CA ASN A 214 8.89 31.86 20.22
C ASN A 214 10.19 32.41 19.59
N MET A 215 10.67 31.78 18.51
CA MET A 215 11.92 32.13 17.84
C MET A 215 11.63 32.69 16.45
N THR A 216 11.76 34.01 16.30
CA THR A 216 11.34 34.77 15.10
C THR A 216 11.99 34.29 13.79
N GLU A 217 13.15 33.65 13.85
CA GLU A 217 13.84 33.07 12.69
C GLU A 217 13.15 31.82 12.11
N TYR A 218 12.25 31.18 12.85
CA TYR A 218 11.53 29.97 12.45
C TYR A 218 10.04 30.20 12.22
N THR A 219 9.48 31.33 12.64
CA THR A 219 8.04 31.62 12.55
C THR A 219 7.64 32.44 11.31
N SER A 220 8.62 32.88 10.52
CA SER A 220 8.34 33.53 9.24
C SER A 220 9.49 33.34 8.25
N PHE A 221 9.17 33.41 6.96
CA PHE A 221 10.15 33.37 5.89
C PHE A 221 9.71 34.21 4.70
N LYS A 222 10.67 34.92 4.08
CA LYS A 222 10.47 35.68 2.86
C LYS A 222 11.58 35.36 1.86
N GLY A 223 11.28 34.47 0.94
CA GLY A 223 12.17 34.07 -0.15
C GLY A 223 11.95 34.90 -1.41
N GLU A 224 12.63 34.48 -2.49
CA GLU A 224 12.50 35.10 -3.80
C GLU A 224 11.20 34.70 -4.51
N TYR A 225 10.74 33.46 -4.29
CA TYR A 225 9.58 32.85 -4.95
C TYR A 225 8.44 32.54 -4.00
N LEU A 226 8.75 32.12 -2.76
CA LEU A 226 7.75 31.81 -1.73
C LEU A 226 7.98 32.63 -0.46
N TYR A 227 6.90 32.90 0.27
CA TYR A 227 6.93 33.52 1.59
C TYR A 227 5.78 33.02 2.47
N THR A 228 5.91 33.17 3.79
CA THR A 228 4.87 32.74 4.75
C THR A 228 3.86 33.85 5.02
N ALA A 229 2.59 33.48 5.18
CA ALA A 229 1.57 34.36 5.75
C ALA A 229 1.85 34.66 7.24
N GLU A 230 1.15 35.63 7.81
CA GLU A 230 1.35 36.06 9.21
C GLU A 230 1.06 34.96 10.23
N ASN A 231 0.16 34.04 9.90
CA ASN A 231 -0.30 32.96 10.77
C ASN A 231 0.33 31.59 10.45
N ALA A 232 1.40 31.57 9.66
CA ALA A 232 2.09 30.33 9.32
C ALA A 232 2.70 29.66 10.57
N SER A 233 2.60 28.34 10.64
CA SER A 233 3.28 27.55 11.65
C SER A 233 4.79 27.50 11.38
N VAL A 234 5.54 27.01 12.36
CA VAL A 234 7.00 26.81 12.23
C VAL A 234 7.30 25.72 11.20
N PHE A 235 6.49 24.66 11.18
CA PHE A 235 6.58 23.57 10.22
C PHE A 235 6.24 24.06 8.80
N GLU A 236 5.18 24.85 8.64
CA GLU A 236 4.85 25.48 7.34
C GLU A 236 5.96 26.45 6.88
N THR A 237 6.60 27.15 7.81
CA THR A 237 7.77 28.00 7.52
C THR A 237 8.95 27.17 7.01
N LEU A 238 9.17 25.97 7.58
CA LEU A 238 10.19 25.03 7.11
C LEU A 238 9.90 24.58 5.67
N LEU A 239 8.65 24.20 5.38
CA LEU A 239 8.22 23.81 4.04
C LEU A 239 8.38 24.96 3.04
N CYS A 240 8.02 26.19 3.44
CA CYS A 240 8.20 27.38 2.61
C CYS A 240 9.68 27.64 2.28
N LYS A 241 10.59 27.50 3.26
CA LYS A 241 12.04 27.64 3.06
C LYS A 241 12.56 26.60 2.06
N LEU A 242 12.16 25.34 2.24
CA LEU A 242 12.54 24.23 1.39
C LEU A 242 12.05 24.41 -0.06
N GLY A 243 10.77 24.70 -0.24
CA GLY A 243 10.16 24.89 -1.56
C GLY A 243 10.80 26.06 -2.30
N ASN A 244 11.04 27.18 -1.61
CA ASN A 244 11.74 28.32 -2.20
C ASN A 244 13.17 27.95 -2.63
N HIS A 245 13.89 27.16 -1.81
CA HIS A 245 15.25 26.72 -2.14
C HIS A 245 15.28 25.85 -3.40
N LEU A 246 14.35 24.90 -3.53
CA LEU A 246 14.23 24.06 -4.72
C LEU A 246 13.92 24.89 -5.97
N ILE A 247 12.93 25.78 -5.91
CA ILE A 247 12.54 26.64 -7.04
C ILE A 247 13.71 27.54 -7.44
N ASP A 248 14.38 28.14 -6.46
CA ASP A 248 15.52 29.03 -6.70
C ASP A 248 16.64 28.30 -7.43
N TYR A 249 16.96 27.08 -6.99
CA TYR A 249 18.00 26.27 -7.59
C TYR A 249 17.66 25.87 -9.04
N GLU A 250 16.45 25.36 -9.29
CA GLU A 250 16.02 24.99 -10.64
C GLU A 250 15.98 26.20 -11.57
N THR A 251 15.45 27.33 -11.07
CA THR A 251 15.37 28.58 -11.82
C THR A 251 16.76 29.07 -12.18
N LYS A 252 17.70 29.15 -11.23
CA LYS A 252 19.05 29.68 -11.48
C LYS A 252 19.86 28.76 -12.38
N ARG A 253 19.87 27.45 -12.12
CA ARG A 253 20.73 26.49 -12.82
C ARG A 253 20.18 26.07 -14.18
N TYR A 254 18.88 25.81 -14.27
CA TYR A 254 18.26 25.20 -15.45
C TYR A 254 17.34 26.15 -16.24
N LYS A 255 17.02 27.33 -15.68
CA LYS A 255 16.15 28.33 -16.31
C LYS A 255 14.77 27.76 -16.62
N THR A 256 14.26 26.91 -15.73
CA THR A 256 12.89 26.39 -15.76
C THR A 256 12.30 26.41 -14.36
N GLN A 257 10.97 26.40 -14.28
CA GLN A 257 10.20 26.17 -13.06
C GLN A 257 9.12 25.13 -13.36
N LYS A 258 8.76 24.31 -12.36
CA LYS A 258 7.60 23.41 -12.38
C LYS A 258 6.59 23.78 -11.30
N LEU A 259 5.43 23.10 -11.28
CA LEU A 259 4.52 23.19 -10.14
C LEU A 259 5.18 22.64 -8.87
N ILE A 260 4.77 23.16 -7.72
CA ILE A 260 5.19 22.64 -6.42
C ILE A 260 3.98 22.37 -5.53
N ALA A 261 4.06 21.31 -4.76
CA ALA A 261 3.15 20.98 -3.69
C ALA A 261 3.91 20.38 -2.51
N PHE A 262 3.24 20.36 -1.37
CA PHE A 262 3.70 19.68 -0.17
C PHE A 262 2.73 18.54 0.10
N SER A 263 3.25 17.35 0.39
CA SER A 263 2.43 16.20 0.74
C SER A 263 1.58 16.54 1.96
N ASN A 264 0.35 16.05 2.01
CA ASN A 264 -0.50 16.13 3.18
C ASN A 264 -1.49 14.95 3.17
N TRP A 265 -2.08 14.68 4.32
CA TRP A 265 -3.02 13.58 4.53
C TRP A 265 -3.86 13.89 5.78
N PRO A 266 -4.93 13.12 6.03
CA PRO A 266 -5.89 13.42 7.08
C PRO A 266 -5.33 13.72 8.46
N THR A 267 -4.27 13.03 8.88
CA THR A 267 -3.65 13.19 10.20
C THR A 267 -3.10 14.60 10.42
N THR A 268 -2.69 15.31 9.36
CA THR A 268 -2.17 16.69 9.42
C THR A 268 -2.93 17.68 8.55
N ASP A 269 -4.16 17.33 8.13
CA ASP A 269 -5.04 18.25 7.40
C ASP A 269 -5.30 19.58 8.17
N PRO A 270 -5.79 20.64 7.51
CA PRO A 270 -5.87 21.97 8.11
C PRO A 270 -7.11 22.19 9.01
N PHE A 271 -7.95 21.17 9.21
CA PHE A 271 -9.28 21.35 9.80
C PHE A 271 -9.29 21.17 11.31
N LYS A 272 -9.94 22.09 12.02
CA LYS A 272 -10.20 21.94 13.47
C LYS A 272 -11.46 21.12 13.70
N TYR A 273 -11.28 19.92 14.22
CA TYR A 273 -12.39 19.00 14.50
C TYR A 273 -13.00 19.20 15.89
N PRO A 274 -14.26 18.76 16.10
CA PRO A 274 -14.86 18.67 17.41
C PRO A 274 -14.03 17.84 18.39
N GLU A 275 -14.13 18.13 19.68
CA GLU A 275 -13.33 17.52 20.74
C GLU A 275 -13.47 15.98 20.80
N THR A 276 -14.64 15.44 20.43
CA THR A 276 -14.87 13.99 20.31
C THR A 276 -13.94 13.34 19.28
N VAL A 277 -13.89 13.89 18.06
CA VAL A 277 -13.03 13.39 16.98
C VAL A 277 -11.56 13.58 17.36
N LYS A 278 -11.24 14.76 17.93
CA LYS A 278 -9.87 15.08 18.34
C LYS A 278 -9.33 14.07 19.37
N ASN A 279 -10.13 13.71 20.36
CA ASN A 279 -9.72 12.75 21.39
C ASN A 279 -9.67 11.31 20.87
N LEU A 280 -10.59 10.92 19.99
CA LEU A 280 -10.62 9.58 19.41
C LEU A 280 -9.39 9.29 18.54
N TYR A 281 -9.03 10.24 17.67
CA TYR A 281 -7.91 10.12 16.73
C TYR A 281 -6.60 10.75 17.21
N MET A 282 -6.58 11.28 18.44
CA MET A 282 -5.45 12.04 19.01
C MET A 282 -4.96 13.18 18.10
N LYS A 283 -5.86 13.82 17.36
CA LYS A 283 -5.54 14.85 16.36
C LYS A 283 -4.82 16.05 17.01
N CYS A 284 -3.49 16.11 16.83
CA CYS A 284 -2.65 17.10 17.51
C CYS A 284 -1.89 18.08 16.60
N ALA A 285 -1.93 17.90 15.27
CA ALA A 285 -1.19 18.72 14.31
C ALA A 285 -2.03 19.11 13.09
N TYR A 286 -1.64 20.23 12.47
CA TYR A 286 -2.29 20.83 11.31
C TYR A 286 -1.22 21.45 10.41
N VAL A 287 -1.31 21.20 9.10
CA VAL A 287 -0.45 21.80 8.08
C VAL A 287 -1.35 22.39 7.00
N ASP A 288 -1.33 23.71 6.86
CA ASP A 288 -2.11 24.44 5.86
C ASP A 288 -1.19 25.10 4.83
N VAL A 289 -1.18 24.53 3.62
CA VAL A 289 -0.39 25.07 2.51
C VAL A 289 -0.89 26.43 2.03
N GLU A 290 -2.09 26.88 2.43
CA GLU A 290 -2.53 28.26 2.19
C GLU A 290 -1.65 29.28 2.93
N HIS A 291 -0.93 28.90 3.98
CA HIS A 291 0.02 29.80 4.64
C HIS A 291 1.33 29.98 3.87
N ILE A 292 1.58 29.19 2.83
CA ILE A 292 2.74 29.30 1.95
C ILE A 292 2.32 30.06 0.68
N LYS A 293 2.69 31.33 0.58
CA LYS A 293 2.29 32.24 -0.51
C LYS A 293 3.39 32.38 -1.56
N THR A 294 2.99 32.81 -2.76
CA THR A 294 3.88 32.95 -3.93
C THR A 294 4.13 34.42 -4.26
N THR A 295 5.30 34.72 -4.82
CA THR A 295 5.60 36.04 -5.42
C THR A 295 5.40 36.00 -6.93
N ASP A 296 5.35 37.17 -7.58
CA ASP A 296 5.27 37.29 -9.05
C ASP A 296 6.46 36.66 -9.80
N LYS A 297 7.53 36.27 -9.10
CA LYS A 297 8.67 35.58 -9.69
C LYS A 297 8.43 34.09 -9.92
N LEU A 298 7.41 33.51 -9.30
CA LEU A 298 6.98 32.14 -9.58
C LEU A 298 6.02 32.16 -10.78
N LEU A 299 6.47 31.62 -11.92
CA LEU A 299 5.71 31.60 -13.18
C LEU A 299 4.72 30.44 -13.27
N THR A 300 4.91 29.41 -12.45
CA THR A 300 4.12 28.16 -12.45
C THR A 300 2.95 28.25 -11.48
N GLY A 301 3.21 28.23 -10.18
CA GLY A 301 2.20 28.19 -9.12
C GLY A 301 2.32 26.96 -8.23
N GLN A 302 1.39 26.85 -7.28
CA GLN A 302 1.30 25.75 -6.31
C GLN A 302 -0.01 24.99 -6.48
N PHE A 303 -0.04 23.73 -6.06
CA PHE A 303 -1.27 22.96 -5.84
C PHE A 303 -1.25 22.30 -4.46
N ALA A 304 -2.42 22.04 -3.88
CA ALA A 304 -2.55 21.30 -2.64
C ALA A 304 -2.59 19.79 -2.96
N SER A 305 -1.81 18.98 -2.24
CA SER A 305 -1.65 17.55 -2.49
C SER A 305 -2.15 16.77 -1.29
N TYR A 306 -3.11 15.87 -1.50
CA TYR A 306 -3.65 15.04 -0.42
C TYR A 306 -3.69 13.56 -0.78
N HIS A 307 -3.34 12.71 0.20
CA HIS A 307 -3.62 11.29 0.16
C HIS A 307 -4.96 11.08 0.85
N VAL A 308 -5.98 10.64 0.12
CA VAL A 308 -7.34 10.51 0.65
C VAL A 308 -7.94 9.19 0.20
N TYR A 309 -8.25 8.34 1.17
CA TYR A 309 -8.81 7.02 0.95
C TYR A 309 -10.29 7.02 1.36
N PRO A 310 -11.17 6.24 0.71
CA PRO A 310 -12.60 6.25 1.03
C PRO A 310 -12.92 5.71 2.43
N TYR A 311 -12.00 4.94 3.00
CA TYR A 311 -12.06 4.39 4.34
C TYR A 311 -11.21 5.19 5.35
N TYR A 312 -10.45 6.21 4.94
CA TYR A 312 -9.60 7.00 5.84
C TYR A 312 -9.38 8.44 5.33
N PRO A 313 -9.73 9.47 6.12
CA PRO A 313 -10.19 9.40 7.49
C PRO A 313 -11.70 9.21 7.53
N ASP A 314 -12.19 8.51 8.53
CA ASP A 314 -13.62 8.36 8.79
C ASP A 314 -14.13 9.39 9.81
N TYR A 315 -13.38 10.49 10.06
CA TYR A 315 -13.69 11.54 11.05
C TYR A 315 -15.15 12.02 11.03
N LEU A 316 -15.72 12.18 9.83
CA LEU A 316 -17.10 12.64 9.64
C LEU A 316 -18.16 11.65 10.12
N ASN A 317 -17.82 10.38 10.29
CA ASN A 317 -18.68 9.37 10.92
C ASN A 317 -18.80 9.55 12.43
N TRP A 318 -17.86 10.27 13.06
CA TRP A 318 -17.75 10.41 14.51
C TRP A 318 -18.30 11.73 15.04
N THR A 319 -19.02 12.45 14.20
CA THR A 319 -19.73 13.65 14.59
C THR A 319 -20.95 13.89 13.72
N ASP A 320 -22.10 14.14 14.37
CA ASP A 320 -23.33 14.51 13.67
C ASP A 320 -23.28 15.96 13.16
N ASP A 321 -22.51 16.83 13.82
CA ASP A 321 -22.39 18.24 13.48
C ASP A 321 -21.21 18.47 12.53
N TRP A 322 -21.52 18.70 11.25
CA TRP A 322 -20.53 19.05 10.22
C TRP A 322 -20.43 20.57 9.98
N SER A 323 -21.10 21.40 10.80
CA SER A 323 -21.10 22.85 10.61
C SER A 323 -19.70 23.48 10.74
N PHE A 324 -18.79 22.83 11.49
CA PHE A 324 -17.38 23.23 11.59
C PHE A 324 -16.66 23.23 10.24
N SER A 325 -17.11 22.42 9.28
CA SER A 325 -16.56 22.33 7.93
C SER A 325 -17.36 23.11 6.90
N GLY A 326 -18.36 23.89 7.34
CA GLY A 326 -19.26 24.64 6.47
C GLY A 326 -20.39 23.81 5.86
N ILE A 327 -20.48 22.52 6.21
CA ILE A 327 -21.54 21.63 5.71
C ILE A 327 -22.70 21.59 6.71
N THR A 328 -23.77 22.31 6.40
CA THR A 328 -25.01 22.31 7.21
C THR A 328 -26.11 21.44 6.61
N ASP A 329 -26.06 21.18 5.30
CA ASP A 329 -26.96 20.30 4.58
C ASP A 329 -26.19 19.10 4.01
N LYS A 330 -26.49 17.91 4.55
CA LYS A 330 -25.85 16.66 4.14
C LYS A 330 -26.52 16.02 2.92
N THR A 331 -27.68 16.51 2.47
CA THR A 331 -28.49 15.86 1.42
C THR A 331 -27.71 15.62 0.12
N GLN A 332 -26.86 16.57 -0.28
CA GLN A 332 -25.99 16.45 -1.46
C GLN A 332 -24.94 15.34 -1.35
N PHE A 333 -24.67 14.82 -0.15
CA PHE A 333 -23.71 13.73 0.08
C PHE A 333 -24.38 12.37 0.17
N TYR A 334 -25.70 12.28 0.03
CA TYR A 334 -26.38 11.00 -0.08
C TYR A 334 -26.45 10.52 -1.53
N ASP A 335 -26.06 9.27 -1.77
CA ASP A 335 -26.31 8.54 -3.00
C ASP A 335 -27.42 7.51 -2.71
N GLY A 336 -28.68 7.96 -2.77
CA GLY A 336 -29.82 7.18 -2.27
C GLY A 336 -29.85 7.19 -0.74
N GLU A 337 -29.72 6.03 -0.11
CA GLU A 337 -29.65 5.89 1.35
C GLU A 337 -28.21 5.92 1.89
N GLU A 338 -27.20 5.78 1.02
CA GLU A 338 -25.78 5.75 1.40
C GLU A 338 -25.21 7.17 1.58
N LEU A 339 -24.60 7.44 2.74
CA LEU A 339 -23.89 8.70 2.98
C LEU A 339 -22.45 8.65 2.48
N ASN A 340 -22.08 9.48 1.51
CA ASN A 340 -20.73 9.54 0.95
C ASN A 340 -19.85 10.54 1.72
N THR A 341 -19.33 10.13 2.88
CA THR A 341 -18.41 10.95 3.69
C THR A 341 -17.09 11.25 2.98
N TYR A 342 -16.65 10.37 2.08
CA TYR A 342 -15.50 10.63 1.21
C TYR A 342 -15.73 11.87 0.35
N ARG A 343 -16.86 11.96 -0.37
CA ARG A 343 -17.23 13.14 -1.17
C ARG A 343 -17.37 14.40 -0.30
N ALA A 344 -17.92 14.27 0.91
CA ALA A 344 -18.01 15.39 1.85
C ALA A 344 -16.61 15.92 2.24
N TYR A 345 -15.68 15.04 2.61
CA TYR A 345 -14.32 15.43 2.95
C TYR A 345 -13.57 16.08 1.78
N LEU A 346 -13.73 15.56 0.56
CA LEU A 346 -13.16 16.21 -0.64
C LEU A 346 -13.70 17.63 -0.85
N ASN A 347 -14.99 17.86 -0.60
CA ASN A 347 -15.60 19.19 -0.68
C ASN A 347 -15.07 20.13 0.42
N MET A 348 -14.73 19.62 1.60
CA MET A 348 -14.05 20.41 2.63
C MET A 348 -12.70 20.91 2.12
N LEU A 349 -11.91 20.01 1.50
CA LEU A 349 -10.60 20.36 0.93
C LEU A 349 -10.72 21.40 -0.18
N THR A 350 -11.61 21.22 -1.14
CA THR A 350 -11.76 22.15 -2.28
C THR A 350 -12.40 23.47 -1.89
N SER A 351 -13.22 23.50 -0.83
CA SER A 351 -13.76 24.75 -0.28
C SER A 351 -12.73 25.54 0.52
N HIS A 352 -11.75 24.86 1.14
CA HIS A 352 -10.68 25.49 1.91
C HIS A 352 -9.60 26.12 1.03
N HIS A 353 -9.24 25.46 -0.07
CA HIS A 353 -8.10 25.87 -0.91
C HIS A 353 -8.46 26.89 -1.99
N THR A 354 -7.59 27.89 -2.15
CA THR A 354 -7.62 28.88 -3.24
C THR A 354 -6.78 28.46 -4.45
N ILE A 355 -5.93 27.45 -4.26
CA ILE A 355 -5.11 26.79 -5.28
C ILE A 355 -5.75 25.46 -5.73
N PRO A 356 -5.34 24.88 -6.88
CA PRO A 356 -5.85 23.59 -7.32
C PRO A 356 -5.61 22.51 -6.26
N VAL A 357 -6.61 21.64 -6.02
CA VAL A 357 -6.47 20.46 -5.15
C VAL A 357 -6.27 19.23 -6.02
N VAL A 358 -5.22 18.47 -5.76
CA VAL A 358 -4.94 17.18 -6.42
C VAL A 358 -4.95 16.09 -5.36
N ILE A 359 -5.77 15.08 -5.56
CA ILE A 359 -5.76 13.88 -4.72
C ILE A 359 -4.64 12.98 -5.22
N SER A 360 -3.43 13.23 -4.72
CA SER A 360 -2.21 12.57 -5.20
C SER A 360 -2.14 11.10 -4.85
N GLU A 361 -3.02 10.62 -3.97
CA GLU A 361 -3.27 9.19 -3.75
C GLU A 361 -4.72 8.92 -3.36
N PHE A 362 -5.32 7.93 -4.01
CA PHE A 362 -6.57 7.28 -3.59
C PHE A 362 -6.57 5.84 -4.09
N GLY A 363 -7.23 4.93 -3.37
CA GLY A 363 -7.29 3.53 -3.79
C GLY A 363 -8.09 2.64 -2.85
N VAL A 364 -8.27 1.38 -3.25
CA VAL A 364 -8.72 0.29 -2.39
C VAL A 364 -7.94 -0.98 -2.79
N SER A 365 -7.78 -1.91 -1.84
CA SER A 365 -6.97 -3.12 -2.04
C SER A 365 -7.82 -4.33 -2.40
N THR A 366 -7.27 -5.23 -3.23
CA THR A 366 -7.86 -6.55 -3.54
C THR A 366 -7.36 -7.67 -2.64
N GLY A 367 -6.59 -7.35 -1.60
CA GLY A 367 -6.14 -8.34 -0.63
C GLY A 367 -7.34 -8.99 0.07
N ARG A 368 -7.24 -10.26 0.43
CA ARG A 368 -8.32 -11.00 1.09
C ARG A 368 -8.59 -10.49 2.51
N GLY A 369 -7.54 -10.09 3.21
CA GLY A 369 -7.69 -9.47 4.53
C GLY A 369 -8.20 -8.03 4.44
N MET A 370 -8.88 -7.60 5.50
CA MET A 370 -9.37 -6.24 5.67
C MET A 370 -8.58 -5.58 6.80
N ALA A 371 -8.09 -4.36 6.57
CA ALA A 371 -7.38 -3.56 7.57
C ALA A 371 -8.20 -2.40 8.11
N HIS A 372 -9.19 -1.93 7.34
CA HIS A 372 -10.12 -0.91 7.77
C HIS A 372 -11.44 -1.05 7.01
N ARG A 373 -12.55 -0.74 7.69
CA ARG A 373 -13.90 -0.80 7.15
C ARG A 373 -14.37 0.60 6.77
N ASP A 374 -14.91 0.77 5.57
CA ASP A 374 -15.70 1.94 5.22
C ASP A 374 -17.14 1.71 5.70
N LEU A 375 -17.58 2.50 6.69
CA LEU A 375 -18.88 2.36 7.33
C LEU A 375 -20.06 2.72 6.42
N ASN A 376 -19.84 3.42 5.31
CA ASN A 376 -20.95 3.97 4.53
C ASN A 376 -21.09 3.41 3.12
N THR A 377 -19.98 3.18 2.41
CA THR A 377 -20.02 2.85 0.98
C THR A 377 -19.35 1.52 0.62
N ASN A 378 -18.93 0.75 1.63
CA ASN A 378 -18.24 -0.55 1.49
C ASN A 378 -16.95 -0.51 0.63
N ARG A 379 -16.34 0.67 0.46
CA ARG A 379 -15.03 0.82 -0.18
C ARG A 379 -13.94 0.57 0.87
N ASN A 380 -13.84 -0.66 1.32
CA ASN A 380 -12.97 -1.08 2.42
C ASN A 380 -11.48 -1.07 2.06
N GLN A 381 -10.61 -1.07 3.07
CA GLN A 381 -9.18 -1.31 2.90
C GLN A 381 -8.92 -2.82 2.85
N GLY A 382 -9.14 -3.43 1.69
CA GLY A 382 -9.05 -4.87 1.48
C GLY A 382 -10.41 -5.56 1.56
N ASN A 383 -10.41 -6.89 1.41
CA ASN A 383 -11.60 -7.72 1.21
C ASN A 383 -12.53 -7.20 0.08
N MET A 384 -11.93 -6.80 -1.04
CA MET A 384 -12.64 -6.39 -2.26
C MET A 384 -12.19 -7.26 -3.44
N SER A 385 -13.11 -7.72 -4.29
CA SER A 385 -12.71 -8.41 -5.52
C SER A 385 -12.03 -7.43 -6.49
N GLU A 386 -11.28 -7.92 -7.49
CA GLU A 386 -10.71 -7.05 -8.53
C GLU A 386 -11.78 -6.24 -9.28
N LYS A 387 -12.97 -6.81 -9.44
CA LYS A 387 -14.12 -6.10 -10.02
C LYS A 387 -14.62 -5.00 -9.10
N ASP A 388 -14.74 -5.29 -7.79
CA ASP A 388 -15.17 -4.30 -6.79
C ASP A 388 -14.15 -3.17 -6.67
N GLN A 389 -12.84 -3.47 -6.72
CA GLN A 389 -11.78 -2.48 -6.77
C GLN A 389 -11.99 -1.54 -7.98
N GLY A 390 -12.21 -2.08 -9.18
CA GLY A 390 -12.45 -1.25 -10.35
C GLY A 390 -13.67 -0.32 -10.21
N GLN A 391 -14.77 -0.81 -9.64
CA GLN A 391 -15.96 0.02 -9.38
C GLN A 391 -15.71 1.09 -8.31
N ALA A 392 -15.01 0.74 -7.23
CA ALA A 392 -14.64 1.67 -6.18
C ALA A 392 -13.73 2.77 -6.70
N LEU A 393 -12.72 2.44 -7.51
CA LEU A 393 -11.82 3.42 -8.12
C LEU A 393 -12.55 4.38 -9.06
N ILE A 394 -13.49 3.88 -9.88
CA ILE A 394 -14.34 4.73 -10.72
C ILE A 394 -15.23 5.65 -9.86
N ARG A 395 -15.83 5.13 -8.78
CA ARG A 395 -16.66 5.93 -7.86
C ARG A 395 -15.83 7.02 -7.17
N CYS A 396 -14.66 6.68 -6.64
CA CYS A 396 -13.74 7.66 -6.04
C CYS A 396 -13.31 8.72 -7.04
N TYR A 397 -12.92 8.34 -8.26
CA TYR A 397 -12.56 9.30 -9.31
C TYR A 397 -13.71 10.27 -9.60
N LYS A 398 -14.95 9.76 -9.73
CA LYS A 398 -16.13 10.62 -9.92
C LYS A 398 -16.36 11.57 -8.75
N ASP A 399 -16.21 11.10 -7.51
CA ASP A 399 -16.36 11.92 -6.31
C ASP A 399 -15.31 13.04 -6.27
N ILE A 400 -14.05 12.72 -6.61
CA ILE A 400 -12.93 13.68 -6.71
C ILE A 400 -13.22 14.77 -7.73
N MET A 401 -13.63 14.38 -8.95
CA MET A 401 -13.93 15.34 -10.00
C MET A 401 -15.19 16.16 -9.68
N ALA A 402 -16.21 15.55 -9.06
CA ALA A 402 -17.43 16.25 -8.63
C ALA A 402 -17.16 17.26 -7.50
N ALA A 403 -16.19 17.01 -6.64
CA ALA A 403 -15.76 17.96 -5.60
C ALA A 403 -14.96 19.16 -6.17
N GLY A 404 -14.60 19.14 -7.45
CA GLY A 404 -13.86 20.22 -8.11
C GLY A 404 -12.34 20.13 -7.98
N CYS A 405 -11.79 18.95 -7.68
CA CYS A 405 -10.35 18.72 -7.70
C CYS A 405 -9.80 18.82 -9.13
N ALA A 406 -8.53 19.20 -9.27
CA ALA A 406 -7.82 19.34 -10.56
C ALA A 406 -7.26 18.02 -11.11
N GLY A 407 -7.50 16.90 -10.42
CA GLY A 407 -7.10 15.57 -10.82
C GLY A 407 -6.72 14.68 -9.64
N SER A 408 -6.26 13.48 -9.96
CA SER A 408 -5.90 12.48 -8.96
C SER A 408 -4.91 11.43 -9.47
N CYS A 409 -4.29 10.69 -8.56
CA CYS A 409 -3.46 9.53 -8.89
C CYS A 409 -3.93 8.27 -8.16
N VAL A 410 -4.25 7.21 -8.92
CA VAL A 410 -4.63 5.90 -8.35
C VAL A 410 -3.43 5.28 -7.64
N PHE A 411 -3.62 4.81 -6.41
CA PHE A 411 -2.68 3.95 -5.69
C PHE A 411 -3.09 2.49 -5.85
N SER A 412 -2.38 1.66 -6.61
CA SER A 412 -1.11 1.92 -7.35
C SER A 412 -1.04 1.17 -8.68
N TRP A 413 0.05 1.33 -9.45
CA TRP A 413 0.26 0.63 -10.71
C TRP A 413 0.38 -0.88 -10.51
N GLN A 414 1.33 -1.33 -9.68
CA GLN A 414 1.60 -2.75 -9.43
C GLN A 414 1.41 -3.14 -7.95
N ASP A 415 1.12 -4.43 -7.74
CA ASP A 415 1.17 -5.10 -6.43
C ASP A 415 2.61 -5.15 -5.92
N GLU A 416 2.83 -5.10 -4.59
CA GLU A 416 4.18 -5.02 -4.01
C GLU A 416 4.32 -5.96 -2.80
N TRP A 417 4.91 -7.14 -3.00
CA TRP A 417 4.99 -8.21 -1.99
C TRP A 417 5.79 -7.82 -0.74
N PHE A 418 6.72 -6.86 -0.82
CA PHE A 418 7.50 -6.45 0.34
C PHE A 418 6.68 -5.66 1.39
N LYS A 419 5.49 -5.15 1.01
CA LYS A 419 4.67 -4.32 1.89
C LYS A 419 4.10 -5.10 3.08
N ARG A 420 3.65 -4.34 4.08
CA ARG A 420 3.13 -4.82 5.37
C ARG A 420 2.02 -3.91 5.86
N THR A 421 1.08 -4.46 6.62
CA THR A 421 0.01 -3.70 7.29
C THR A 421 0.07 -3.88 8.79
N TRP A 422 -0.36 -2.87 9.56
CA TRP A 422 -0.35 -2.89 11.03
C TRP A 422 -1.09 -4.09 11.65
N ASN A 423 -2.18 -4.54 11.05
CA ASN A 423 -3.02 -5.62 11.57
C ASN A 423 -2.61 -7.02 11.10
N THR A 424 -1.50 -7.16 10.37
CA THR A 424 -0.90 -8.45 10.02
C THR A 424 0.59 -8.53 10.38
N MET A 425 1.28 -7.39 10.49
CA MET A 425 2.74 -7.34 10.68
C MET A 425 3.26 -8.02 11.95
N TYR A 426 2.41 -8.17 12.98
CA TYR A 426 2.78 -8.87 14.21
C TYR A 426 2.96 -10.38 14.01
N ALA A 427 2.33 -10.96 12.99
CA ALA A 427 2.28 -12.40 12.72
C ALA A 427 3.20 -12.84 11.57
N VAL A 428 4.02 -11.94 11.01
CA VAL A 428 4.87 -12.25 9.85
C VAL A 428 6.32 -11.88 10.09
N ASN A 429 7.23 -12.59 9.41
CA ASN A 429 8.64 -12.26 9.45
C ASN A 429 8.94 -11.10 8.49
N LEU A 430 8.96 -9.89 9.03
CA LEU A 430 9.14 -8.65 8.26
C LEU A 430 10.45 -8.55 7.46
N THR A 431 11.42 -9.43 7.73
CA THR A 431 12.67 -9.52 6.96
C THR A 431 12.56 -10.45 5.74
N ARG A 432 11.36 -10.99 5.47
CA ARG A 432 11.10 -12.03 4.48
C ARG A 432 9.93 -11.74 3.54
N ASN A 433 9.17 -10.66 3.76
CA ASN A 433 7.99 -10.30 2.97
C ASN A 433 8.16 -10.38 1.44
N PRO A 434 9.27 -9.90 0.81
CA PRO A 434 9.40 -9.96 -0.65
C PRO A 434 9.35 -11.36 -1.24
N TYR A 435 9.60 -12.40 -0.44
CA TYR A 435 9.76 -13.76 -0.93
C TYR A 435 8.44 -14.54 -0.97
N TRP A 436 7.30 -13.94 -0.65
CA TRP A 436 6.00 -14.60 -0.75
C TRP A 436 4.87 -13.58 -0.87
N SER A 437 3.76 -14.02 -1.43
CA SER A 437 2.58 -13.19 -1.69
C SER A 437 1.61 -13.37 -0.53
N ASP A 438 1.61 -12.48 0.46
CA ASP A 438 0.75 -12.61 1.64
C ASP A 438 -0.66 -12.10 1.36
N TYR A 439 -1.53 -12.97 0.85
CA TYR A 439 -2.89 -12.58 0.42
C TYR A 439 -3.76 -11.97 1.54
N GLN A 440 -3.39 -12.14 2.81
CA GLN A 440 -4.08 -11.51 3.94
C GLN A 440 -3.63 -10.06 4.18
N THR A 441 -2.40 -9.70 3.78
CA THR A 441 -1.87 -8.34 3.91
C THR A 441 -2.33 -7.46 2.75
N ASN A 442 -3.39 -6.70 2.97
CA ASN A 442 -4.00 -5.78 2.00
C ASN A 442 -3.00 -4.81 1.34
N GLU A 443 -1.99 -4.32 2.04
CA GLU A 443 -1.02 -3.35 1.48
C GLU A 443 -0.23 -3.90 0.28
N GLN A 444 -0.16 -5.23 0.12
CA GLN A 444 0.50 -5.84 -1.04
C GLN A 444 -0.35 -5.81 -2.32
N TYR A 445 -1.66 -5.51 -2.25
CA TYR A 445 -2.63 -5.75 -3.34
C TYR A 445 -3.39 -4.51 -3.84
N PHE A 446 -2.78 -3.33 -3.77
CA PHE A 446 -3.35 -2.09 -4.34
C PHE A 446 -3.16 -1.96 -5.85
N GLY A 447 -2.27 -2.75 -6.45
CA GLY A 447 -1.91 -2.65 -7.86
C GLY A 447 -3.09 -2.88 -8.79
N LEU A 448 -3.04 -2.24 -9.96
CA LEU A 448 -3.84 -2.59 -11.14
C LEU A 448 -3.19 -3.72 -11.95
N LEU A 449 -1.89 -3.95 -11.75
CA LEU A 449 -1.10 -5.08 -12.22
C LEU A 449 -0.76 -5.98 -11.02
N SER A 450 -1.09 -7.27 -11.12
CA SER A 450 -0.72 -8.27 -10.14
C SER A 450 0.52 -9.06 -10.56
N PHE A 451 1.20 -9.61 -9.56
CA PHE A 451 2.23 -10.63 -9.74
C PHE A 451 1.68 -11.95 -9.18
N ASP A 452 1.19 -12.81 -10.06
CA ASP A 452 0.61 -14.10 -9.69
C ASP A 452 1.70 -15.17 -9.62
N PRO A 453 1.65 -16.12 -8.66
CA PRO A 453 2.65 -17.18 -8.53
C PRO A 453 2.81 -18.03 -9.80
N GLY A 454 4.00 -18.58 -10.01
CA GLY A 454 4.33 -19.40 -11.17
C GLY A 454 4.82 -18.58 -12.37
N LYS A 455 5.60 -19.21 -13.27
CA LYS A 455 6.31 -18.50 -14.36
C LYS A 455 5.44 -18.02 -15.52
N GLU A 456 4.33 -18.70 -15.75
CA GLU A 456 3.42 -18.44 -16.87
C GLU A 456 1.97 -18.47 -16.41
N LYS A 457 1.66 -19.40 -15.50
CA LYS A 457 0.39 -19.52 -14.80
C LYS A 457 0.63 -20.04 -13.38
N SER A 458 -0.37 -19.88 -12.52
CA SER A 458 -0.37 -20.48 -11.20
C SER A 458 -0.51 -22.00 -11.29
N ILE A 459 -0.08 -22.70 -10.23
CA ILE A 459 -0.04 -24.16 -10.24
C ILE A 459 -1.44 -24.80 -10.14
N CYS A 460 -2.40 -24.06 -9.60
CA CYS A 460 -3.81 -24.40 -9.46
C CYS A 460 -4.65 -23.12 -9.49
N TYR A 461 -5.80 -23.16 -10.15
CA TYR A 461 -6.90 -22.23 -9.94
C TYR A 461 -8.05 -22.97 -9.26
N VAL A 462 -8.74 -22.30 -8.32
CA VAL A 462 -9.93 -22.85 -7.67
C VAL A 462 -11.13 -22.52 -8.55
N ASP A 463 -11.46 -23.39 -9.50
CA ASP A 463 -12.46 -23.11 -10.53
C ASP A 463 -13.32 -24.32 -10.92
N GLY A 464 -13.06 -25.48 -10.32
CA GLY A 464 -13.74 -26.73 -10.61
C GLY A 464 -13.13 -27.52 -11.78
N ASP A 465 -12.06 -27.04 -12.41
CA ASP A 465 -11.28 -27.81 -13.39
C ASP A 465 -10.17 -28.62 -12.69
N ILE A 466 -10.51 -29.85 -12.35
CA ILE A 466 -9.58 -30.77 -11.68
C ILE A 466 -8.43 -31.26 -12.57
N SER A 467 -8.38 -30.88 -13.86
CA SER A 467 -7.34 -31.37 -14.79
C SER A 467 -5.93 -30.93 -14.38
N GLU A 468 -5.79 -29.80 -13.70
CA GLU A 468 -4.50 -29.32 -13.19
C GLU A 468 -3.91 -30.27 -12.16
N TRP A 469 -4.74 -31.02 -11.43
CA TRP A 469 -4.34 -32.00 -10.42
C TRP A 469 -3.92 -33.37 -10.99
N ALA A 470 -3.94 -33.54 -12.32
CA ALA A 470 -3.56 -34.79 -12.95
C ALA A 470 -2.17 -35.28 -12.48
N GLY A 471 -2.11 -36.53 -11.99
CA GLY A 471 -0.88 -37.14 -11.50
C GLY A 471 -0.51 -36.82 -10.04
N GLU A 472 -1.27 -35.93 -9.37
CA GLU A 472 -1.09 -35.65 -7.95
C GLU A 472 -1.50 -36.85 -7.10
N LYS A 473 -0.75 -37.12 -6.03
CA LYS A 473 -1.04 -38.23 -5.13
C LYS A 473 -1.76 -37.72 -3.88
N PRO A 474 -2.80 -38.42 -3.40
CA PRO A 474 -3.40 -38.10 -2.12
C PRO A 474 -2.39 -38.19 -0.97
N VAL A 475 -2.41 -37.19 -0.10
CA VAL A 475 -1.71 -37.18 1.20
C VAL A 475 -2.41 -38.11 2.17
N VAL A 476 -3.75 -38.11 2.15
CA VAL A 476 -4.60 -39.02 2.92
C VAL A 476 -5.64 -39.62 1.99
N GLN A 477 -5.91 -40.91 2.18
CA GLN A 477 -6.88 -41.67 1.37
C GLN A 477 -7.57 -42.73 2.22
N SER A 478 -8.90 -42.77 2.13
CA SER A 478 -9.77 -43.87 2.55
C SER A 478 -10.49 -44.48 1.34
N ASP A 479 -11.36 -45.47 1.56
CA ASP A 479 -12.12 -46.12 0.49
C ASP A 479 -13.05 -45.14 -0.29
N ASP A 480 -13.48 -44.06 0.37
CA ASP A 480 -14.50 -43.13 -0.11
C ASP A 480 -14.07 -41.66 -0.13
N MET A 481 -12.93 -41.31 0.47
CA MET A 481 -12.46 -39.92 0.57
C MET A 481 -10.95 -39.82 0.34
N SER A 482 -10.51 -38.67 -0.15
CA SER A 482 -9.07 -38.36 -0.24
C SER A 482 -8.79 -36.87 -0.22
N VAL A 483 -7.59 -36.48 0.20
CA VAL A 483 -7.09 -35.10 0.09
C VAL A 483 -5.74 -35.11 -0.59
N SER A 484 -5.60 -34.33 -1.66
CA SER A 484 -4.32 -34.01 -2.30
C SER A 484 -3.95 -32.57 -2.01
N ILE A 485 -2.65 -32.27 -1.93
CA ILE A 485 -2.16 -30.93 -1.57
C ILE A 485 -1.12 -30.46 -2.58
N ARG A 486 -1.21 -29.19 -2.93
CA ARG A 486 -0.18 -28.42 -3.66
C ARG A 486 0.02 -27.09 -2.97
N TYR A 487 1.12 -26.40 -3.24
CA TYR A 487 1.31 -25.05 -2.72
C TYR A 487 2.32 -24.26 -3.55
N ASP A 488 2.18 -22.93 -3.51
CA ASP A 488 3.05 -21.97 -4.20
C ASP A 488 3.39 -20.78 -3.28
N GLU A 489 3.92 -19.71 -3.87
CA GLU A 489 4.33 -18.50 -3.18
C GLU A 489 3.19 -17.74 -2.48
N ARG A 490 1.92 -18.07 -2.74
CA ARG A 490 0.73 -17.39 -2.18
C ARG A 490 -0.16 -18.30 -1.37
N PHE A 491 -0.40 -19.53 -1.82
CA PHE A 491 -1.44 -20.39 -1.25
C PHE A 491 -0.96 -21.81 -1.00
N MET A 492 -1.61 -22.47 -0.03
CA MET A 492 -1.72 -23.92 -0.01
C MET A 492 -3.09 -24.32 -0.57
N TYR A 493 -3.08 -25.23 -1.54
CA TYR A 493 -4.25 -25.75 -2.24
C TYR A 493 -4.58 -27.16 -1.77
N PHE A 494 -5.86 -27.48 -1.70
CA PHE A 494 -6.40 -28.79 -1.34
C PHE A 494 -7.37 -29.24 -2.42
N LEU A 495 -7.19 -30.47 -2.90
CA LEU A 495 -8.21 -31.18 -3.66
C LEU A 495 -8.82 -32.23 -2.75
N ILE A 496 -10.05 -31.96 -2.30
CA ILE A 496 -10.84 -32.85 -1.46
C ILE A 496 -11.74 -33.66 -2.38
N TYR A 497 -11.75 -34.98 -2.19
CA TYR A 497 -12.66 -35.89 -2.87
C TYR A 497 -13.51 -36.62 -1.83
N LYS A 498 -14.80 -36.73 -2.10
CA LYS A 498 -15.72 -37.61 -1.39
C LYS A 498 -16.62 -38.28 -2.42
N LYS A 499 -16.61 -39.61 -2.44
CA LYS A 499 -17.48 -40.40 -3.31
C LYS A 499 -18.95 -40.07 -3.04
N ASN A 500 -19.71 -39.78 -4.10
CA ASN A 500 -21.11 -39.37 -4.04
C ASN A 500 -21.29 -38.16 -3.09
N LEU A 501 -20.56 -37.08 -3.35
CA LEU A 501 -20.65 -35.85 -2.57
C LEU A 501 -22.03 -35.19 -2.78
N ASP A 502 -22.76 -35.00 -1.69
CA ASP A 502 -23.89 -34.09 -1.60
C ASP A 502 -23.43 -32.79 -0.96
N PHE A 503 -22.85 -31.90 -1.78
CA PHE A 503 -22.15 -30.70 -1.31
C PHE A 503 -22.97 -29.77 -0.41
N GLU A 504 -24.29 -29.74 -0.59
CA GLU A 504 -25.18 -28.87 0.19
C GLU A 504 -25.51 -29.47 1.57
N ASN A 505 -25.45 -30.80 1.73
CA ASN A 505 -25.86 -31.48 2.96
C ASN A 505 -24.71 -32.18 3.72
N ASP A 506 -23.67 -32.60 3.00
CA ASP A 506 -22.51 -33.24 3.58
C ASP A 506 -21.64 -32.21 4.30
N LYS A 507 -21.13 -32.61 5.48
CA LYS A 507 -20.08 -31.89 6.18
C LYS A 507 -18.79 -32.69 6.15
N ILE A 508 -17.76 -32.08 5.59
CA ILE A 508 -16.41 -32.64 5.52
C ILE A 508 -15.50 -31.82 6.41
N PHE A 509 -14.68 -32.51 7.21
CA PHE A 509 -13.71 -31.90 8.08
C PHE A 509 -12.30 -32.35 7.70
N ILE A 510 -11.40 -31.38 7.59
CA ILE A 510 -9.99 -31.59 7.31
C ILE A 510 -9.21 -31.06 8.51
N PRO A 511 -8.90 -31.91 9.52
CA PRO A 511 -8.02 -31.51 10.61
C PRO A 511 -6.58 -31.36 10.10
N ILE A 512 -5.92 -30.28 10.51
CA ILE A 512 -4.56 -29.90 10.11
C ILE A 512 -3.72 -29.68 11.37
N ASP A 513 -2.62 -30.41 11.46
CA ASP A 513 -1.60 -30.33 12.50
C ASP A 513 -0.38 -29.59 11.93
N THR A 514 -0.07 -28.42 12.50
CA THR A 514 1.06 -27.59 12.06
C THR A 514 2.12 -27.45 13.14
N THR A 515 1.75 -27.15 14.39
CA THR A 515 2.72 -26.88 15.44
C THR A 515 3.05 -28.15 16.23
N PRO A 516 4.34 -28.52 16.34
CA PRO A 516 4.75 -29.67 17.14
C PRO A 516 4.58 -29.45 18.66
N LYS A 517 4.16 -28.25 19.08
CA LYS A 517 4.14 -27.85 20.49
C LYS A 517 2.75 -27.74 21.09
N SER A 518 1.66 -27.67 20.33
CA SER A 518 0.29 -27.59 20.86
C SER A 518 -0.68 -28.42 20.02
N GLY A 519 -1.97 -28.12 20.09
CA GLY A 519 -3.01 -28.79 19.33
C GLY A 519 -3.89 -29.70 20.20
N SER A 520 -4.99 -30.17 19.62
CA SER A 520 -5.95 -31.02 20.32
C SER A 520 -6.32 -32.25 19.52
N ASN A 521 -6.50 -33.38 20.20
CA ASN A 521 -6.98 -34.63 19.60
C ASN A 521 -8.52 -34.76 19.65
N TYR A 522 -9.21 -33.73 20.14
CA TYR A 522 -10.67 -33.67 20.25
C TYR A 522 -11.16 -32.25 19.92
N CYS A 523 -12.03 -32.12 18.94
CA CYS A 523 -12.73 -30.86 18.64
C CYS A 523 -14.15 -30.96 19.20
N GLU A 524 -14.44 -30.26 20.30
CA GLU A 524 -15.74 -30.35 20.97
C GLU A 524 -16.87 -29.71 20.16
N ASN A 525 -16.55 -28.69 19.36
CA ASN A 525 -17.50 -27.95 18.51
C ASN A 525 -18.33 -28.88 17.62
N PHE A 526 -17.71 -29.96 17.14
CA PHE A 526 -18.29 -30.92 16.20
C PHE A 526 -18.17 -32.39 16.67
N GLY A 527 -17.70 -32.62 17.91
CA GLY A 527 -17.52 -33.96 18.46
C GLY A 527 -16.45 -34.83 17.76
N LEU A 528 -15.47 -34.21 17.08
CA LEU A 528 -14.49 -34.91 16.24
C LEU A 528 -13.32 -35.43 17.06
N LYS A 529 -12.83 -36.62 16.74
CA LYS A 529 -11.67 -37.26 17.41
C LYS A 529 -10.57 -37.52 16.41
N PHE A 530 -9.33 -37.23 16.79
CA PHE A 530 -8.15 -37.35 15.94
C PHE A 530 -7.12 -38.28 16.58
N ASP A 531 -6.33 -39.02 15.81
CA ASP A 531 -5.24 -39.84 16.34
C ASP A 531 -3.96 -39.04 16.65
N LYS A 532 -3.83 -37.87 16.03
CA LYS A 532 -2.82 -36.83 16.32
C LYS A 532 -3.51 -35.54 16.74
N ALA A 533 -2.81 -34.69 17.48
CA ALA A 533 -3.31 -33.37 17.82
C ALA A 533 -3.37 -32.50 16.55
N ALA A 534 -4.47 -31.77 16.37
CA ALA A 534 -4.66 -30.81 15.28
C ALA A 534 -4.75 -29.40 15.85
N ASP A 535 -4.22 -28.43 15.10
CA ASP A 535 -4.27 -27.01 15.43
C ASP A 535 -5.38 -26.29 14.67
N PHE A 536 -5.75 -26.81 13.51
CA PHE A 536 -6.83 -26.26 12.69
C PHE A 536 -7.82 -27.34 12.27
N VAL A 537 -9.05 -26.91 11.99
CA VAL A 537 -10.05 -27.72 11.31
C VAL A 537 -10.64 -26.89 10.19
N LEU A 538 -10.39 -27.30 8.94
CA LEU A 538 -11.11 -26.79 7.78
C LEU A 538 -12.46 -27.51 7.73
N VAL A 539 -13.53 -26.74 7.81
CA VAL A 539 -14.93 -27.17 7.76
C VAL A 539 -15.46 -26.83 6.37
N VAL A 540 -15.80 -27.85 5.58
CA VAL A 540 -16.56 -27.68 4.34
C VAL A 540 -18.00 -28.07 4.59
N ASN A 541 -18.88 -27.08 4.51
CA ASN A 541 -20.30 -27.19 4.83
C ASN A 541 -21.09 -26.24 3.91
N GLY A 542 -21.33 -26.66 2.68
CA GLY A 542 -21.98 -25.86 1.64
C GLY A 542 -21.25 -24.55 1.32
N LYS A 543 -21.92 -23.67 0.57
CA LYS A 543 -21.34 -22.44 0.02
C LYS A 543 -21.12 -21.34 1.06
N ASP A 544 -22.01 -21.24 2.04
CA ASP A 544 -22.08 -20.07 2.93
C ASP A 544 -21.49 -20.30 4.33
N ASN A 545 -21.27 -21.56 4.71
CA ASN A 545 -20.89 -21.94 6.08
C ASN A 545 -19.50 -22.57 6.19
N SER A 546 -18.78 -22.72 5.08
CA SER A 546 -17.43 -23.26 5.03
C SER A 546 -16.41 -22.26 5.63
N ARG A 547 -15.49 -22.76 6.47
CA ARG A 547 -14.52 -21.94 7.20
C ARG A 547 -13.32 -22.73 7.69
N LEU A 548 -12.20 -22.06 7.90
CA LEU A 548 -11.08 -22.56 8.70
C LEU A 548 -11.23 -22.09 10.15
N MET A 549 -11.11 -23.02 11.09
CA MET A 549 -11.11 -22.74 12.52
C MET A 549 -9.75 -23.10 13.13
N VAL A 550 -9.34 -22.40 14.18
CA VAL A 550 -8.07 -22.61 14.88
C VAL A 550 -8.32 -23.00 16.35
N GLN A 551 -7.49 -23.86 16.90
CA GLN A 551 -7.52 -24.23 18.30
C GLN A 551 -7.28 -22.99 19.17
N GLU A 552 -8.05 -22.81 20.24
CA GLU A 552 -8.12 -21.52 20.96
C GLU A 552 -6.80 -21.02 21.58
N ARG A 553 -5.85 -21.92 21.86
CA ARG A 553 -4.50 -21.60 22.33
C ARG A 553 -3.61 -21.10 21.20
N TYR A 554 -3.87 -21.53 19.97
CA TYR A 554 -3.09 -21.17 18.79
C TYR A 554 -3.73 -20.04 17.96
N GLU A 555 -4.82 -19.44 18.47
CA GLU A 555 -5.45 -18.25 17.88
C GLU A 555 -4.59 -17.00 18.12
N VAL A 556 -4.13 -16.37 17.04
CA VAL A 556 -3.11 -15.31 17.09
C VAL A 556 -3.66 -14.01 17.68
N LEU A 557 -4.90 -13.66 17.39
CA LEU A 557 -5.52 -12.41 17.85
C LEU A 557 -5.71 -12.41 19.37
N ARG A 558 -6.01 -13.56 19.98
CA ARG A 558 -6.01 -13.76 21.42
C ARG A 558 -4.63 -13.48 22.00
N SER A 559 -3.57 -14.00 21.39
CA SER A 559 -2.21 -13.82 21.89
C SER A 559 -1.78 -12.34 21.91
N THR A 560 -2.19 -11.57 20.91
CA THR A 560 -1.64 -10.23 20.65
C THR A 560 -2.58 -9.11 21.08
N TYR A 561 -3.90 -9.31 21.00
CA TYR A 561 -4.92 -8.26 21.16
C TYR A 561 -6.04 -8.61 22.13
N SER A 562 -5.93 -9.64 22.98
CA SER A 562 -6.98 -9.94 23.97
C SER A 562 -7.27 -8.77 24.92
N GLN A 563 -6.26 -7.97 25.26
CA GLN A 563 -6.45 -6.81 26.13
C GLN A 563 -7.22 -5.70 25.39
N ASN A 564 -6.86 -5.44 24.13
CA ASN A 564 -7.49 -4.43 23.30
C ASN A 564 -8.95 -4.79 22.95
N LEU A 565 -9.22 -6.05 22.61
CA LEU A 565 -10.53 -6.48 22.13
C LEU A 565 -11.44 -7.05 23.24
N LYS A 566 -10.85 -7.77 24.20
CA LYS A 566 -11.59 -8.57 25.19
C LYS A 566 -11.39 -8.11 26.64
N GLY A 567 -10.51 -7.14 26.89
CA GLY A 567 -10.30 -6.53 28.22
C GLY A 567 -9.52 -7.39 29.22
N PHE A 568 -8.88 -8.48 28.76
CA PHE A 568 -8.08 -9.33 29.65
C PHE A 568 -6.67 -9.59 29.09
N ASP A 569 -5.71 -9.74 30.00
CA ASP A 569 -4.35 -10.19 29.68
C ASP A 569 -4.33 -11.71 29.55
N THR A 570 -4.07 -12.22 28.34
CA THR A 570 -4.05 -13.65 28.07
C THR A 570 -2.89 -14.39 28.72
N TYR A 571 -1.85 -13.71 29.21
CA TYR A 571 -0.66 -14.31 29.79
C TYR A 571 -0.73 -14.47 31.31
N LEU A 572 -1.81 -13.98 31.94
CA LEU A 572 -2.14 -14.35 33.32
C LEU A 572 -2.55 -15.81 33.38
N VAL A 573 -2.06 -16.54 34.38
CA VAL A 573 -2.20 -18.01 34.51
C VAL A 573 -3.65 -18.47 34.33
N ASP A 574 -4.61 -17.76 34.90
CA ASP A 574 -6.04 -18.10 34.84
C ASP A 574 -6.67 -17.90 33.44
N ASN A 575 -6.02 -17.15 32.56
CA ASN A 575 -6.48 -16.84 31.20
C ASN A 575 -5.77 -17.65 30.11
N VAL A 576 -4.73 -18.42 30.47
CA VAL A 576 -3.97 -19.24 29.50
C VAL A 576 -4.81 -20.45 29.10
N PRO A 577 -5.15 -20.63 27.81
CA PRO A 577 -5.87 -21.82 27.37
C PRO A 577 -5.06 -23.10 27.54
N ASP A 578 -5.73 -24.20 27.85
CA ASP A 578 -5.08 -25.51 28.00
C ASP A 578 -4.31 -25.90 26.75
N LYS A 579 -3.17 -26.56 26.95
CA LYS A 579 -2.30 -27.03 25.85
C LYS A 579 -3.04 -27.88 24.82
N ASN A 580 -3.97 -28.69 25.31
CA ASN A 580 -4.81 -29.60 24.55
C ASN A 580 -6.28 -29.18 24.56
N SER A 581 -6.57 -27.88 24.69
CA SER A 581 -7.95 -27.38 24.71
C SER A 581 -8.74 -27.92 23.51
N SER A 582 -9.94 -28.42 23.79
CA SER A 582 -10.85 -29.00 22.78
C SER A 582 -11.60 -27.97 21.94
N LYS A 583 -11.44 -26.68 22.26
CA LYS A 583 -12.14 -25.59 21.62
C LYS A 583 -11.41 -25.11 20.37
N PHE A 584 -12.15 -25.08 19.27
CA PHE A 584 -11.75 -24.43 18.04
C PHE A 584 -12.61 -23.19 17.84
N VAL A 585 -11.98 -22.07 17.49
CA VAL A 585 -12.61 -20.76 17.37
C VAL A 585 -12.42 -20.23 15.96
N ASN A 586 -13.21 -19.22 15.60
CA ASN A 586 -13.05 -18.53 14.33
C ASN A 586 -11.70 -17.79 14.30
N ILE A 587 -11.15 -17.62 13.10
CA ILE A 587 -9.95 -16.84 12.87
C ILE A 587 -10.38 -15.43 12.51
N ASP A 588 -10.02 -14.47 13.37
CA ASP A 588 -10.39 -13.07 13.23
C ASP A 588 -9.13 -12.22 13.01
N MET A 589 -9.29 -11.10 12.30
CA MET A 589 -8.28 -10.04 12.23
C MET A 589 -8.82 -8.77 12.86
N ILE A 590 -7.93 -7.97 13.44
CA ILE A 590 -8.30 -6.68 14.03
C ILE A 590 -8.44 -5.61 12.95
N LEU A 591 -9.45 -4.75 13.10
CA LEU A 591 -9.74 -3.63 12.18
C LEU A 591 -9.48 -2.26 12.83
N GLU A 592 -9.54 -2.18 14.16
CA GLU A 592 -9.25 -0.93 14.87
C GLU A 592 -8.76 -1.16 16.30
N ILE A 593 -7.94 -0.23 16.78
CA ILE A 593 -7.47 -0.18 18.17
C ILE A 593 -7.96 1.12 18.79
N PHE A 594 -8.98 1.04 19.64
CA PHE A 594 -9.45 2.19 20.40
C PHE A 594 -8.65 2.38 21.68
N ASN A 595 -8.02 3.54 21.83
CA ASN A 595 -7.39 3.95 23.08
C ASN A 595 -8.41 4.60 24.03
N VAL A 596 -9.51 3.88 24.28
CA VAL A 596 -10.65 4.35 25.07
C VAL A 596 -10.68 3.64 26.42
N THR A 597 -11.18 4.31 27.45
CA THR A 597 -11.42 3.68 28.76
C THR A 597 -12.45 2.55 28.63
N GLU A 598 -12.48 1.60 29.57
CA GLU A 598 -13.49 0.53 29.55
C GLU A 598 -14.94 1.05 29.57
N GLU A 599 -15.17 2.20 30.22
CA GLU A 599 -16.48 2.86 30.27
C GLU A 599 -16.86 3.44 28.90
N GLN A 600 -15.91 4.04 28.19
CA GLN A 600 -16.09 4.53 26.81
C GLN A 600 -16.20 3.40 25.79
N ARG A 601 -15.58 2.23 26.07
CA ARG A 601 -15.64 1.04 25.22
C ARG A 601 -17.08 0.53 25.08
N HIS A 602 -17.86 0.49 26.17
CA HIS A 602 -19.25 0.01 26.11
C HIS A 602 -20.24 0.99 25.45
N SER A 603 -19.99 2.30 25.52
CA SER A 603 -20.89 3.32 24.92
C SER A 603 -20.54 3.67 23.48
N ASN A 604 -19.27 3.61 23.07
CA ASN A 604 -18.82 4.05 21.74
C ASN A 604 -18.68 2.89 20.72
N LEU A 605 -18.41 1.65 21.14
CA LEU A 605 -18.25 0.51 20.21
C LEU A 605 -19.54 0.11 19.48
N PHE A 606 -20.72 0.42 20.05
CA PHE A 606 -22.00 0.10 19.40
C PHE A 606 -22.18 0.81 18.04
N ASN A 607 -21.51 1.95 17.82
CA ASN A 607 -21.57 2.69 16.56
C ASN A 607 -20.50 2.25 15.54
N PHE A 608 -19.53 1.42 15.94
CA PHE A 608 -18.40 1.02 15.11
C PHE A 608 -18.65 -0.24 14.25
N GLY A 609 -19.64 -1.04 14.65
CA GLY A 609 -19.71 -2.44 14.29
C GLY A 609 -18.59 -3.26 14.97
N GLU A 610 -18.41 -4.51 14.56
CA GLU A 610 -17.40 -5.38 15.16
C GLU A 610 -15.97 -4.83 14.90
N PRO A 611 -15.11 -4.69 15.93
CA PRO A 611 -13.73 -4.21 15.81
C PRO A 611 -12.77 -5.26 15.21
N SER A 612 -13.31 -6.41 14.84
CA SER A 612 -12.63 -7.48 14.13
C SER A 612 -13.41 -7.92 12.88
N PHE A 613 -12.75 -8.72 12.06
CA PHE A 613 -13.28 -9.31 10.84
C PHE A 613 -12.96 -10.81 10.81
N GLU A 614 -13.98 -11.67 10.69
CA GLU A 614 -13.80 -13.12 10.54
C GLU A 614 -13.13 -13.41 9.20
N THR A 615 -11.83 -13.69 9.24
CA THR A 615 -11.05 -14.02 8.05
C THR A 615 -10.98 -15.52 7.79
N GLY A 616 -11.31 -16.36 8.78
CA GLY A 616 -11.39 -17.81 8.60
C GLY A 616 -12.56 -18.26 7.72
N LYS A 617 -13.59 -17.41 7.52
CA LYS A 617 -14.73 -17.74 6.66
C LYS A 617 -14.30 -17.82 5.19
N LEU A 618 -14.65 -18.91 4.52
CA LEU A 618 -14.29 -19.14 3.13
C LEU A 618 -15.38 -18.69 2.18
N ARG A 619 -14.98 -18.15 1.02
CA ARG A 619 -15.91 -17.70 -0.03
C ARG A 619 -15.98 -18.70 -1.18
N TYR A 620 -17.18 -19.16 -1.50
CA TYR A 620 -17.41 -20.00 -2.68
C TYR A 620 -17.38 -19.16 -3.96
N GLY A 621 -16.69 -19.63 -5.01
CA GLY A 621 -16.69 -18.95 -6.31
C GLY A 621 -15.64 -19.50 -7.26
N ASN A 622 -15.36 -18.76 -8.33
CA ASN A 622 -14.38 -19.11 -9.35
C ASN A 622 -13.15 -18.19 -9.23
N ALA A 623 -11.99 -18.74 -8.90
CA ALA A 623 -10.73 -18.02 -8.74
C ALA A 623 -9.84 -18.04 -10.00
N ASN A 624 -10.33 -18.53 -11.13
CA ASN A 624 -9.60 -18.48 -12.39
C ASN A 624 -9.75 -17.11 -13.07
N PRO A 625 -8.66 -16.35 -13.26
CA PRO A 625 -8.72 -15.00 -13.84
C PRO A 625 -9.20 -14.96 -15.29
N ASP A 626 -9.16 -16.08 -16.02
CA ASP A 626 -9.66 -16.18 -17.39
C ASP A 626 -11.17 -16.43 -17.46
N SER A 627 -11.83 -16.67 -16.32
CA SER A 627 -13.26 -16.92 -16.27
C SER A 627 -14.10 -15.64 -16.31
N ALA A 628 -15.27 -15.71 -16.95
CA ALA A 628 -16.24 -14.61 -16.97
C ALA A 628 -16.89 -14.33 -15.60
N ASP A 629 -16.92 -15.33 -14.72
CA ASP A 629 -17.41 -15.24 -13.33
C ASP A 629 -16.28 -15.15 -12.30
N PHE A 630 -15.07 -14.76 -12.74
CA PHE A 630 -13.90 -14.61 -11.86
C PHE A 630 -14.19 -13.73 -10.64
N ASP A 631 -13.86 -14.28 -9.49
CA ASP A 631 -13.90 -13.67 -8.18
C ASP A 631 -12.57 -13.90 -7.48
N SER A 632 -11.74 -12.85 -7.41
CA SER A 632 -10.41 -12.93 -6.80
C SER A 632 -10.45 -13.31 -5.31
N LEU A 633 -11.59 -13.13 -4.63
CA LEU A 633 -11.78 -13.51 -3.23
C LEU A 633 -12.28 -14.95 -3.06
N ALA A 634 -12.59 -15.68 -4.13
CA ALA A 634 -13.04 -17.06 -4.04
C ALA A 634 -11.95 -17.97 -3.45
N ASP A 635 -12.28 -18.66 -2.37
CA ASP A 635 -11.39 -19.58 -1.65
C ASP A 635 -11.65 -21.04 -2.03
N PHE A 636 -12.86 -21.40 -2.45
CA PHE A 636 -13.22 -22.78 -2.80
C PHE A 636 -14.26 -22.90 -3.92
N ALA A 637 -14.21 -24.00 -4.66
CA ALA A 637 -15.10 -24.36 -5.76
C ALA A 637 -15.43 -25.85 -5.71
N GLN A 638 -16.59 -26.26 -6.23
CA GLN A 638 -17.02 -27.66 -6.28
C GLN A 638 -17.14 -28.14 -7.73
N SER A 639 -16.72 -29.39 -7.96
CA SER A 639 -16.79 -30.08 -9.26
C SER A 639 -17.10 -31.56 -9.08
N GLY A 640 -18.38 -31.92 -9.22
CA GLY A 640 -18.86 -33.28 -8.97
C GLY A 640 -18.52 -33.74 -7.54
N ASP A 641 -17.76 -34.83 -7.44
CA ASP A 641 -17.31 -35.39 -6.15
C ASP A 641 -16.08 -34.69 -5.55
N TYR A 642 -15.59 -33.62 -6.20
CA TYR A 642 -14.40 -32.89 -5.80
C TYR A 642 -14.72 -31.48 -5.29
N ILE A 643 -13.91 -31.01 -4.35
CA ILE A 643 -13.88 -29.63 -3.87
C ILE A 643 -12.42 -29.17 -3.92
N GLU A 644 -12.18 -28.05 -4.60
CA GLU A 644 -10.90 -27.35 -4.58
C GLU A 644 -10.95 -26.25 -3.54
N VAL A 645 -9.89 -26.12 -2.75
CA VAL A 645 -9.75 -25.05 -1.74
C VAL A 645 -8.37 -24.45 -1.86
N LYS A 646 -8.25 -23.12 -1.77
CA LYS A 646 -6.99 -22.40 -1.58
C LYS A 646 -7.03 -21.68 -0.23
N LEU A 647 -5.97 -21.80 0.55
CA LEU A 647 -5.80 -21.10 1.82
C LEU A 647 -4.54 -20.23 1.78
N PRO A 648 -4.64 -18.92 2.06
CA PRO A 648 -3.46 -18.10 2.35
C PRO A 648 -2.62 -18.70 3.47
N TRP A 649 -1.30 -18.69 3.32
CA TRP A 649 -0.36 -19.22 4.30
C TRP A 649 -0.57 -18.66 5.72
N GLN A 650 -0.88 -17.36 5.84
CA GLN A 650 -1.09 -16.71 7.13
C GLN A 650 -2.32 -17.24 7.89
N LEU A 651 -3.36 -17.77 7.20
CA LEU A 651 -4.50 -18.42 7.89
C LEU A 651 -4.07 -19.68 8.67
N LEU A 652 -2.93 -20.25 8.32
CA LEU A 652 -2.34 -21.42 8.97
C LEU A 652 -1.17 -21.04 9.89
N ASN A 653 -1.09 -19.76 10.29
CA ASN A 653 -0.04 -19.20 11.14
C ASN A 653 1.38 -19.36 10.58
N PHE A 654 1.56 -19.32 9.25
CA PHE A 654 2.89 -19.17 8.66
C PHE A 654 3.34 -17.70 8.72
N SER A 655 4.54 -17.48 9.27
CA SER A 655 5.20 -16.16 9.27
C SER A 655 6.11 -15.95 8.06
N ASP A 656 6.65 -17.05 7.51
CA ASP A 656 7.45 -17.09 6.27
C ASP A 656 7.36 -18.49 5.62
N PRO A 657 6.45 -18.72 4.67
CA PRO A 657 6.34 -20.02 3.98
C PRO A 657 7.55 -20.32 3.09
N SER A 658 8.32 -19.30 2.67
CA SER A 658 9.54 -19.52 1.88
C SER A 658 10.62 -20.29 2.64
N LYS A 659 10.57 -20.29 3.98
CA LYS A 659 11.42 -21.07 4.89
C LYS A 659 10.65 -22.05 5.76
N MET A 660 9.36 -22.23 5.50
CA MET A 660 8.45 -23.06 6.31
C MET A 660 8.50 -22.68 7.80
N GLU A 661 8.46 -21.38 8.04
CA GLU A 661 8.44 -20.78 9.36
C GLU A 661 6.99 -20.49 9.78
N ILE A 662 6.62 -20.95 10.96
CA ILE A 662 5.30 -20.76 11.59
C ILE A 662 5.43 -20.03 12.92
N LEU A 663 4.30 -19.54 13.42
CA LEU A 663 4.20 -19.03 14.79
C LEU A 663 4.44 -20.18 15.80
N ASP A 664 5.22 -19.93 16.84
CA ASP A 664 5.43 -20.86 17.95
C ASP A 664 4.20 -20.88 18.89
N ASP A 665 4.13 -21.86 19.81
CA ASP A 665 3.15 -21.80 20.92
C ASP A 665 3.41 -20.52 21.73
N TYR A 666 2.43 -19.62 21.75
CA TYR A 666 2.54 -18.29 22.36
C TYR A 666 2.84 -18.32 23.86
N TYR A 667 2.59 -19.45 24.53
CA TYR A 667 2.73 -19.60 25.98
C TYR A 667 3.86 -20.59 26.37
N SER A 668 4.72 -20.99 25.43
CA SER A 668 5.79 -21.98 25.65
C SER A 668 7.16 -21.33 25.90
N GLY A 669 7.30 -20.55 26.99
CA GLY A 669 8.57 -19.89 27.34
C GLY A 669 8.81 -18.57 26.57
N ASN A 670 7.72 -17.95 26.14
CA ASN A 670 7.64 -16.64 25.51
C ASN A 670 6.38 -15.92 25.99
N TYR A 671 6.44 -14.59 25.94
CA TYR A 671 5.27 -13.71 26.04
C TYR A 671 5.17 -13.04 24.68
N GLY A 672 4.21 -13.48 23.86
CA GLY A 672 4.04 -13.01 22.49
C GLY A 672 4.56 -13.98 21.44
N ILE A 673 4.81 -13.43 20.24
CA ILE A 673 5.10 -14.20 19.04
C ILE A 673 6.59 -14.51 18.92
N LYS A 674 6.88 -15.80 18.72
CA LYS A 674 8.16 -16.32 18.25
C LYS A 674 7.90 -17.18 17.02
N PHE A 675 8.96 -17.46 16.28
CA PHE A 675 8.88 -18.27 15.08
C PHE A 675 9.65 -19.58 15.24
N ILE A 676 9.13 -20.66 14.65
CA ILE A 676 9.79 -21.96 14.56
C ILE A 676 9.71 -22.50 13.13
N ASN A 677 10.70 -23.28 12.71
CA ASN A 677 10.66 -23.95 11.42
C ASN A 677 10.03 -25.34 11.54
N ILE A 678 9.22 -25.69 10.55
CA ILE A 678 8.68 -27.02 10.35
C ILE A 678 9.09 -27.56 8.97
N ASN A 679 9.09 -28.88 8.82
CA ASN A 679 9.38 -29.55 7.54
C ASN A 679 8.26 -30.52 7.13
N LYS A 680 7.19 -30.56 7.91
CA LYS A 680 6.02 -31.39 7.64
C LYS A 680 4.81 -30.85 8.41
N MET A 681 3.62 -31.19 7.91
CA MET A 681 2.34 -31.06 8.61
C MET A 681 1.64 -32.42 8.60
N ASN A 682 0.59 -32.60 9.41
CA ASN A 682 -0.27 -33.77 9.27
C ASN A 682 -1.70 -33.35 8.90
N ILE A 683 -2.31 -34.12 7.99
CA ILE A 683 -3.60 -33.80 7.37
C ILE A 683 -4.51 -35.02 7.49
N GLY A 684 -5.75 -34.79 7.90
CA GLY A 684 -6.78 -35.82 7.93
C GLY A 684 -7.98 -35.46 7.06
N ILE A 685 -8.91 -36.40 6.93
CA ILE A 685 -10.23 -36.17 6.33
C ILE A 685 -11.26 -37.03 7.05
N MET A 686 -12.40 -36.44 7.39
CA MET A 686 -13.49 -37.17 8.04
C MET A 686 -14.86 -36.50 7.82
N THR A 687 -15.91 -37.24 8.16
CA THR A 687 -17.28 -36.72 8.29
C THR A 687 -17.75 -36.85 9.74
N GLU A 688 -18.94 -36.32 10.07
CA GLU A 688 -19.53 -36.47 11.41
C GLU A 688 -19.76 -37.95 11.81
N SER A 689 -19.85 -38.86 10.82
CA SER A 689 -20.04 -40.29 11.06
C SER A 689 -18.75 -41.06 11.42
N SER A 690 -17.59 -40.44 11.27
CA SER A 690 -16.29 -41.09 11.50
C SER A 690 -15.98 -41.21 13.00
N ASN A 691 -15.55 -42.39 13.46
CA ASN A 691 -15.22 -42.62 14.87
C ASN A 691 -13.94 -41.89 15.34
N ARG A 692 -12.88 -41.92 14.53
CA ARG A 692 -11.60 -41.23 14.77
C ARG A 692 -10.88 -41.01 13.43
N CYS A 693 -10.39 -39.79 13.20
CA CYS A 693 -9.60 -39.45 12.02
C CYS A 693 -8.16 -39.90 12.18
N HIS A 694 -7.60 -40.49 11.13
CA HIS A 694 -6.15 -40.66 10.99
C HIS A 694 -5.58 -39.43 10.27
N LEU A 695 -4.51 -38.85 10.81
CA LEU A 695 -3.79 -37.75 10.15
C LEU A 695 -2.47 -38.28 9.54
N SER A 696 -2.32 -38.13 8.23
CA SER A 696 -1.14 -38.54 7.45
C SER A 696 -0.16 -37.38 7.26
N SER A 697 1.14 -37.69 7.19
CA SER A 697 2.18 -36.66 7.10
C SER A 697 2.32 -36.13 5.68
N PHE A 698 2.44 -34.82 5.53
CA PHE A 698 2.78 -34.10 4.31
C PHE A 698 4.12 -33.39 4.50
N GLU A 699 5.09 -33.62 3.62
CA GLU A 699 6.39 -32.94 3.68
C GLU A 699 6.28 -31.53 3.11
N LEU A 700 6.98 -30.60 3.75
CA LEU A 700 7.03 -29.19 3.36
C LEU A 700 8.44 -28.79 2.94
N LYS A 701 8.51 -28.07 1.83
CA LYS A 701 9.75 -27.54 1.26
C LYS A 701 9.57 -26.09 0.82
N GLY A 702 10.29 -25.19 1.50
CA GLY A 702 10.35 -23.78 1.14
C GLY A 702 11.21 -23.51 -0.10
N TRP A 703 10.97 -22.35 -0.72
CA TRP A 703 11.68 -21.87 -1.92
C TRP A 703 12.79 -20.85 -1.61
N GLY A 704 13.00 -20.49 -0.35
CA GLY A 704 14.06 -19.60 0.10
C GLY A 704 13.91 -18.20 -0.49
N ASN A 705 14.90 -17.74 -1.26
CA ASN A 705 14.89 -16.41 -1.87
C ASN A 705 14.54 -16.43 -3.36
N LYS A 706 14.15 -17.60 -3.89
CA LYS A 706 13.87 -17.78 -5.32
C LYS A 706 12.38 -17.96 -5.52
N VAL A 707 11.72 -16.86 -5.86
CA VAL A 707 10.29 -16.85 -6.17
C VAL A 707 10.06 -17.02 -7.66
N THR A 708 8.87 -17.51 -8.01
CA THR A 708 8.35 -17.51 -9.37
C THR A 708 7.07 -16.70 -9.42
N TYR A 709 6.91 -15.92 -10.49
CA TYR A 709 5.74 -15.09 -10.71
C TYR A 709 5.58 -14.74 -12.19
N HIS A 710 4.39 -14.27 -12.55
CA HIS A 710 4.07 -13.68 -13.84
C HIS A 710 3.16 -12.45 -13.64
N GLU A 711 3.25 -11.49 -14.57
CA GLU A 711 2.42 -10.29 -14.55
C GLU A 711 1.01 -10.58 -15.09
N ARG A 712 -0.02 -10.04 -14.45
CA ARG A 712 -1.39 -10.01 -14.97
C ARG A 712 -2.05 -8.66 -14.71
N LEU A 713 -2.69 -8.08 -15.72
CA LEU A 713 -3.55 -6.91 -15.54
C LEU A 713 -4.87 -7.35 -14.88
N LYS A 714 -5.24 -6.69 -13.79
CA LYS A 714 -6.44 -7.01 -13.02
C LYS A 714 -7.71 -6.55 -13.73
N ASN A 715 -8.87 -7.08 -13.34
CA ASN A 715 -10.17 -6.61 -13.83
C ASN A 715 -10.36 -5.09 -13.60
N SER A 716 -9.82 -4.56 -12.51
CA SER A 716 -9.84 -3.12 -12.19
C SER A 716 -9.16 -2.26 -13.26
N TYR A 717 -8.06 -2.73 -13.84
CA TYR A 717 -7.37 -2.06 -14.95
C TYR A 717 -8.31 -1.88 -16.15
N TYR A 718 -8.97 -2.94 -16.59
CA TYR A 718 -9.84 -2.89 -17.77
C TYR A 718 -11.11 -2.07 -17.53
N LEU A 719 -11.63 -2.06 -16.30
CA LEU A 719 -12.75 -1.20 -15.91
C LEU A 719 -12.37 0.28 -15.96
N LEU A 720 -11.22 0.66 -15.38
CA LEU A 720 -10.71 2.03 -15.46
C LEU A 720 -10.37 2.43 -16.91
N GLN A 721 -9.72 1.55 -17.66
CA GLN A 721 -9.42 1.77 -19.08
C GLN A 721 -10.70 2.08 -19.87
N SER A 722 -11.73 1.26 -19.68
CA SER A 722 -13.02 1.46 -20.34
C SER A 722 -13.69 2.77 -19.94
N TYR A 723 -13.49 3.22 -18.70
CA TYR A 723 -14.07 4.47 -18.19
C TYR A 723 -13.31 5.69 -18.71
N TRP A 724 -12.00 5.77 -18.50
CA TRP A 724 -11.18 6.93 -18.89
C TRP A 724 -11.09 7.12 -20.40
N ASN A 725 -11.09 6.06 -21.21
CA ASN A 725 -11.06 6.20 -22.67
C ASN A 725 -12.43 6.58 -23.28
N LYS A 726 -13.56 6.30 -22.61
CA LYS A 726 -14.89 6.76 -23.06
C LYS A 726 -15.05 8.28 -22.95
N GLU A 727 -14.42 8.91 -21.97
CA GLU A 727 -14.40 10.37 -21.82
C GLU A 727 -13.55 11.08 -22.90
N VAL A 728 -12.75 10.34 -23.68
CA VAL A 728 -11.89 10.89 -24.76
C VAL A 728 -12.57 10.82 -26.13
N SER A 729 -13.76 10.20 -26.25
CA SER A 729 -14.55 10.23 -27.49
C SER A 729 -15.49 11.45 -27.49
N PRO A 730 -15.34 12.39 -28.45
CA PRO A 730 -16.16 13.60 -28.54
C PRO A 730 -17.64 13.33 -28.84
#